data_AF-A0A223V2H4-F1
#
_entry.id   AF-A0A223V2H4-F1
#
_cell.length_a   1.000
_cell.length_b   1.000
_cell.length_c   1.000
_cell.angle_alpha   90.00
_cell.angle_beta   90.00
_cell.angle_gamma   90.00
#
_symmetry.space_group_name_H-M   'P 1'
#
loop_
_entity.id
_entity.type
_entity.pdbx_description
1 polymer ?
#
loop_
_entity_poly.entity_id
_entity_poly.type
_entity_poly.pdbx_seq_one_letter_code
_entity_poly.pdbx_strand_id
1 'polypeptide(L)'
;MKKLRIHIGVLAILLMSSIKIMGQDPNFHIYLSFGQSNMEGNARIEAQDTIDVTDRFKVLAAVDCPELNRKKGNWYTAIPPLCRCKTGLTPTDYFGRTMVESLPESITVGVINVAVGGCKIELFNKDGYEDYVKTAPDWMLNMIKEYDGNPYGRLVEMAKIAQKDGVIKGILLHQGESNTGDTLWPKKVKIVYDNLLKDLGLEASKTPLIAGEMVHADQGGICSSMNEIVATLPETIPNAHIVSSKGVPDAKDNLHFNAEGYRILGRRYAIKLLNALRNQANNPIAERHAPKGFDMEKSGITKGRIDSILYDSKTVGAQRKALIYTPRGYSKSKRYPVLYLLHGIGGDEKEWYKNGAPAAILDNLYAEGKLEPMIVVMPNGRAMKNDRAEGNIFAQDKVAAFATFEKDLLNDLIPYVEKKFKVYKDREHRAIAGLSMGGGQTLNFGLGNLDTFSWVGAFSSAPNTKIPEELLPNPEKAKELEVLWISCGNADGLMPFSKRTSDYLSAQDVPHIFYVEPGGHDFEVWKNDLYMFSQLLFKPVDKSLFNKYSVLGLPASTNIRRSSYPQILPDKRVIFKTKAPEAKQLQIDLGKKYDMEIIDDEGFWTVTTDSITEGFHYYSLIIDGVAVADPASESFYGMGRMASGIEIPFKGDEYYSLKEVPHGDIRINKYYSKASRSWREMYVYTPPGYDGSTGNYPVLYLLHGGGEDQRGWAMQGKTNLILDNLIAENEAKPMIIAMLDGNVSSGGLAGFNENSLKAFENELKQAAIPFVENKYRVKTGAENRALAGLSMGGLQTLYAGIQNTDMFAYLGVFSSGWFANNDELSGPQYAFMKEHTEKINSDLDHFFISMGGKEDIAYQNCQVMMKKFDEMGIKYEYSEYPGGHTWPVWRHDLYKFAQLLFKE
;
A
#
# COMPACT_ATOMS: atom_id res chain seq x y z
N MET A 1 -69.05 2.54 -40.26
CA MET A 1 -70.43 2.10 -39.97
C MET A 1 -70.38 0.73 -39.27
N LYS A 2 -71.09 0.60 -38.14
CA LYS A 2 -71.58 -0.63 -37.45
C LYS A 2 -70.51 -1.71 -37.08
N LYS A 3 -70.19 -1.91 -35.79
CA LYS A 3 -70.81 -2.89 -34.84
C LYS A 3 -70.97 -4.28 -35.49
N LEU A 4 -70.49 -5.41 -34.95
CA LEU A 4 -70.73 -5.92 -33.59
C LEU A 4 -70.08 -7.33 -33.41
N ARG A 5 -69.71 -7.64 -32.15
CA ARG A 5 -69.69 -8.95 -31.45
C ARG A 5 -68.57 -9.99 -31.71
N ILE A 6 -67.72 -10.05 -30.67
CA ILE A 6 -66.98 -11.19 -30.09
C ILE A 6 -67.92 -12.38 -29.78
N HIS A 7 -67.49 -13.63 -30.01
CA HIS A 7 -67.37 -14.71 -29.01
C HIS A 7 -66.82 -16.04 -29.61
N ILE A 8 -65.63 -16.40 -29.11
CA ILE A 8 -65.14 -17.71 -28.62
C ILE A 8 -64.91 -18.88 -29.59
N GLY A 9 -63.66 -19.36 -29.60
CA GLY A 9 -63.37 -20.79 -29.73
C GLY A 9 -61.97 -21.15 -30.25
N VAL A 10 -61.08 -21.51 -29.33
CA VAL A 10 -59.89 -22.38 -29.50
C VAL A 10 -58.62 -21.75 -30.10
N LEU A 11 -57.60 -21.54 -29.26
CA LEU A 11 -56.21 -21.80 -29.65
C LEU A 11 -55.41 -22.32 -28.44
N ALA A 12 -54.80 -23.48 -28.61
CA ALA A 12 -53.96 -24.15 -27.63
C ALA A 12 -52.68 -23.34 -27.36
N ILE A 13 -52.38 -23.12 -26.08
CA ILE A 13 -51.09 -22.60 -25.62
C ILE A 13 -50.29 -23.78 -25.06
N LEU A 14 -49.15 -24.06 -25.69
CA LEU A 14 -48.12 -24.96 -25.17
C LEU A 14 -47.62 -24.44 -23.81
N LEU A 15 -47.82 -25.24 -22.76
CA LEU A 15 -47.13 -25.13 -21.49
C LEU A 15 -45.68 -25.60 -21.67
N MET A 16 -44.74 -24.65 -21.75
CA MET A 16 -43.36 -24.89 -21.34
C MET A 16 -43.20 -24.46 -19.88
N SER A 17 -43.24 -25.42 -18.98
CA SER A 17 -42.83 -25.24 -17.59
C SER A 17 -41.31 -25.07 -17.53
N SER A 18 -40.85 -23.83 -17.34
CA SER A 18 -39.47 -23.53 -16.98
C SER A 18 -39.21 -24.00 -15.55
N ILE A 19 -38.49 -25.12 -15.40
CA ILE A 19 -37.89 -25.52 -14.13
C ILE A 19 -36.80 -24.50 -13.81
N LYS A 20 -37.03 -23.62 -12.82
CA LYS A 20 -35.97 -22.81 -12.21
C LYS A 20 -35.04 -23.77 -11.48
N ILE A 21 -33.84 -23.99 -12.03
CA ILE A 21 -32.72 -24.50 -11.25
C ILE A 21 -32.36 -23.38 -10.27
N MET A 22 -32.69 -23.54 -8.99
CA MET A 22 -32.28 -22.61 -7.93
C MET A 22 -30.76 -22.74 -7.76
N GLY A 23 -30.01 -21.71 -8.15
CA GLY A 23 -28.58 -21.61 -7.86
C GLY A 23 -28.33 -21.19 -6.40
N GLN A 24 -27.11 -21.43 -5.91
CA GLN A 24 -26.63 -20.94 -4.61
C GLN A 24 -26.83 -19.42 -4.49
N ASP A 25 -27.27 -18.93 -3.33
CA ASP A 25 -27.25 -17.49 -3.05
C ASP A 25 -25.81 -17.05 -2.75
N PRO A 26 -25.17 -16.24 -3.63
CA PRO A 26 -23.82 -15.78 -3.39
C PRO A 26 -23.70 -14.89 -2.14
N ASN A 27 -24.81 -14.31 -1.67
CA ASN A 27 -24.86 -13.47 -0.48
C ASN A 27 -25.08 -14.26 0.82
N PHE A 28 -25.26 -15.58 0.76
CA PHE A 28 -25.31 -16.42 1.95
C PHE A 28 -23.97 -17.13 2.16
N HIS A 29 -23.14 -16.56 3.03
CA HIS A 29 -21.80 -17.07 3.33
C HIS A 29 -21.83 -18.12 4.43
N ILE A 30 -21.36 -19.32 4.14
CA ILE A 30 -21.37 -20.46 5.06
C ILE A 30 -19.97 -20.79 5.55
N TYR A 31 -19.85 -21.10 6.84
CA TYR A 31 -18.61 -21.48 7.49
C TYR A 31 -18.76 -22.80 8.24
N LEU A 32 -17.79 -23.69 8.06
CA LEU A 32 -17.76 -25.00 8.70
C LEU A 32 -16.89 -24.93 9.95
N SER A 33 -17.42 -25.27 11.11
CA SER A 33 -16.67 -25.32 12.37
C SER A 33 -16.56 -26.77 12.84
N PHE A 34 -15.36 -27.21 13.18
CA PHE A 34 -15.13 -28.52 13.78
C PHE A 34 -14.00 -28.52 14.79
N GLY A 35 -13.96 -29.53 15.67
CA GLY A 35 -12.90 -29.62 16.67
C GLY A 35 -13.32 -30.35 17.94
N GLN A 36 -12.65 -30.00 19.03
CA GLN A 36 -12.75 -30.68 20.32
C GLN A 36 -13.48 -29.83 21.36
N SER A 37 -13.11 -29.92 22.64
CA SER A 37 -13.78 -29.31 23.80
C SER A 37 -14.00 -27.80 23.67
N ASN A 38 -12.98 -27.05 23.25
CA ASN A 38 -13.09 -25.60 23.04
C ASN A 38 -13.98 -25.23 21.84
N MET A 39 -14.02 -26.02 20.75
CA MET A 39 -14.96 -25.77 19.63
C MET A 39 -16.40 -26.18 20.00
N GLU A 40 -16.54 -27.25 20.78
CA GLU A 40 -17.82 -27.75 21.27
C GLU A 40 -18.52 -26.75 22.18
N GLY A 41 -17.72 -26.03 22.97
CA GLY A 41 -18.15 -24.96 23.85
C GLY A 41 -18.37 -25.45 25.28
N ASN A 42 -17.46 -25.11 26.18
CA ASN A 42 -17.48 -25.53 27.59
C ASN A 42 -17.97 -24.42 28.55
N ALA A 43 -17.94 -23.15 28.13
CA ALA A 43 -18.32 -22.06 29.01
C ALA A 43 -19.83 -21.96 29.16
N ARG A 44 -20.27 -21.59 30.38
CA ARG A 44 -21.67 -21.26 30.64
C ARG A 44 -22.08 -20.06 29.78
N ILE A 45 -23.22 -20.18 29.11
CA ILE A 45 -23.87 -19.09 28.37
C ILE A 45 -24.35 -18.03 29.37
N GLU A 46 -24.01 -16.77 29.13
CA GLU A 46 -24.42 -15.62 29.92
C GLU A 46 -25.57 -14.85 29.22
N ALA A 47 -26.25 -13.96 29.94
CA ALA A 47 -27.41 -13.24 29.40
C ALA A 47 -27.08 -12.48 28.09
N GLN A 48 -25.91 -11.85 28.02
CA GLN A 48 -25.44 -11.11 26.85
C GLN A 48 -25.27 -11.99 25.59
N ASP A 49 -25.04 -13.30 25.77
CA ASP A 49 -24.83 -14.22 24.66
C ASP A 49 -26.15 -14.64 23.98
N THR A 50 -27.29 -14.23 24.53
CA THR A 50 -28.63 -14.61 24.03
C THR A 50 -29.43 -13.43 23.47
N ILE A 51 -28.96 -12.21 23.73
CA ILE A 51 -29.59 -10.98 23.23
C ILE A 51 -28.91 -10.49 21.95
N ASP A 52 -29.64 -9.67 21.19
CA ASP A 52 -29.17 -8.95 20.00
C ASP A 52 -28.55 -9.84 18.90
N VAL A 53 -29.02 -11.09 18.79
CA VAL A 53 -28.65 -11.98 17.68
C VAL A 53 -29.49 -11.62 16.47
N THR A 54 -28.87 -10.95 15.49
CA THR A 54 -29.52 -10.64 14.22
C THR A 54 -29.96 -11.92 13.50
N ASP A 55 -31.08 -11.82 12.79
CA ASP A 55 -31.56 -12.88 11.90
C ASP A 55 -30.61 -13.15 10.73
N ARG A 56 -29.67 -12.26 10.42
CA ARG A 56 -28.60 -12.50 9.44
C ARG A 56 -27.56 -13.53 9.90
N PHE A 57 -27.52 -13.86 11.19
CA PHE A 57 -26.62 -14.89 11.70
C PHE A 57 -27.39 -16.21 11.94
N LYS A 58 -27.09 -17.22 11.11
CA LYS A 58 -27.80 -18.50 11.06
C LYS A 58 -26.91 -19.67 11.48
N VAL A 59 -27.51 -20.67 12.11
CA VAL A 59 -26.89 -21.98 12.41
C VAL A 59 -27.70 -23.08 11.74
N LEU A 60 -27.02 -24.00 11.05
CA LEU A 60 -27.64 -25.21 10.54
C LEU A 60 -27.52 -26.29 11.62
N ALA A 61 -28.66 -26.77 12.13
CA ALA A 61 -28.66 -27.73 13.22
C ALA A 61 -28.03 -29.06 12.77
N ALA A 62 -26.91 -29.43 13.39
CA ALA A 62 -26.20 -30.67 13.09
C ALA A 62 -26.79 -31.89 13.79
N VAL A 63 -27.66 -31.72 14.78
CA VAL A 63 -28.38 -32.78 15.52
C VAL A 63 -29.83 -32.35 15.79
N ASP A 64 -30.70 -33.30 16.13
CA ASP A 64 -32.05 -32.98 16.59
C ASP A 64 -32.01 -32.47 18.04
N CYS A 65 -32.52 -31.26 18.27
CA CYS A 65 -32.65 -30.66 19.60
C CYS A 65 -34.10 -30.28 19.90
N PRO A 66 -34.93 -31.23 20.38
CA PRO A 66 -36.31 -30.98 20.73
C PRO A 66 -36.48 -29.86 21.78
N GLU A 67 -35.55 -29.79 22.75
CA GLU A 67 -35.55 -28.77 23.82
C GLU A 67 -35.37 -27.33 23.27
N LEU A 68 -34.74 -27.18 22.10
CA LEU A 68 -34.54 -25.90 21.41
C LEU A 68 -35.47 -25.73 20.21
N ASN A 69 -36.39 -26.67 19.99
CA ASN A 69 -37.23 -26.76 18.80
C ASN A 69 -36.43 -26.73 17.47
N ARG A 70 -35.25 -27.38 17.47
CA ARG A 70 -34.39 -27.49 16.28
C ARG A 70 -34.38 -28.91 15.75
N LYS A 71 -34.56 -29.06 14.43
CA LYS A 71 -34.46 -30.33 13.70
C LYS A 71 -33.19 -30.34 12.86
N LYS A 72 -32.51 -31.48 12.82
CA LYS A 72 -31.29 -31.69 12.01
C LYS A 72 -31.52 -31.26 10.56
N GLY A 73 -30.58 -30.51 10.00
CA GLY A 73 -30.59 -30.07 8.60
C GLY A 73 -31.44 -28.83 8.32
N ASN A 74 -31.96 -28.14 9.34
CA ASN A 74 -32.70 -26.88 9.19
C ASN A 74 -31.91 -25.68 9.73
N TRP A 75 -32.09 -24.50 9.12
CA TRP A 75 -31.51 -23.24 9.53
C TRP A 75 -32.32 -22.56 10.65
N TYR A 76 -31.62 -22.01 11.63
CA TYR A 76 -32.19 -21.23 12.74
C TYR A 76 -31.36 -19.98 12.98
N THR A 77 -31.93 -18.95 13.61
CA THR A 77 -31.11 -17.86 14.16
C THR A 77 -30.10 -18.45 15.16
N ALA A 78 -28.84 -18.08 15.03
CA ALA A 78 -27.71 -18.65 15.76
C ALA A 78 -27.61 -18.15 17.21
N ILE A 79 -28.66 -18.43 17.99
CA ILE A 79 -28.66 -18.23 19.44
C ILE A 79 -27.99 -19.46 20.08
N PRO A 80 -27.00 -19.31 20.97
CA PRO A 80 -26.35 -20.46 21.61
C PRO A 80 -27.35 -21.33 22.40
N PRO A 81 -27.08 -22.65 22.52
CA PRO A 81 -25.87 -23.34 22.05
C PRO A 81 -25.89 -23.65 20.55
N LEU A 82 -24.71 -23.63 19.92
CA LEU A 82 -24.55 -23.84 18.47
C LEU A 82 -24.06 -25.23 18.05
N CYS A 83 -23.41 -25.98 18.96
CA CYS A 83 -22.85 -27.31 18.65
C CYS A 83 -23.91 -28.42 18.84
N ARG A 84 -24.31 -28.67 20.09
CA ARG A 84 -25.35 -29.65 20.46
C ARG A 84 -26.29 -29.08 21.51
N CYS A 85 -27.35 -29.82 21.83
CA CYS A 85 -28.48 -29.29 22.61
C CYS A 85 -28.11 -28.83 24.04
N LYS A 86 -27.03 -29.38 24.60
CA LYS A 86 -26.62 -29.18 26.01
C LYS A 86 -25.19 -28.67 26.15
N THR A 87 -24.58 -28.16 25.08
CA THR A 87 -23.24 -27.57 25.12
C THR A 87 -23.28 -26.11 25.57
N GLY A 88 -22.12 -25.53 25.85
CA GLY A 88 -21.94 -24.14 26.24
C GLY A 88 -21.68 -23.19 25.07
N LEU A 89 -21.12 -22.03 25.41
CA LEU A 89 -20.67 -21.01 24.45
C LEU A 89 -19.42 -21.49 23.70
N THR A 90 -19.36 -21.27 22.39
CA THR A 90 -18.26 -21.64 21.49
C THR A 90 -17.65 -20.40 20.83
N PRO A 91 -16.38 -20.41 20.37
CA PRO A 91 -15.86 -19.32 19.53
C PRO A 91 -16.74 -19.02 18.32
N THR A 92 -17.48 -20.01 17.81
CA THR A 92 -18.38 -19.84 16.65
C THR A 92 -19.48 -18.81 16.91
N ASP A 93 -19.91 -18.61 18.17
CA ASP A 93 -20.95 -17.64 18.54
C ASP A 93 -20.54 -16.21 18.19
N TYR A 94 -19.36 -15.78 18.63
CA TYR A 94 -18.87 -14.43 18.38
C TYR A 94 -18.13 -14.29 17.06
N PHE A 95 -17.66 -15.39 16.47
CA PHE A 95 -17.25 -15.40 15.07
C PHE A 95 -18.39 -14.90 14.18
N GLY A 96 -19.56 -15.53 14.23
CA GLY A 96 -20.66 -15.17 13.32
C GLY A 96 -21.21 -13.76 13.55
N ARG A 97 -21.30 -13.31 14.80
CA ARG A 97 -21.67 -11.93 15.16
C ARG A 97 -20.71 -10.91 14.56
N THR A 98 -19.41 -11.11 14.72
CA THR A 98 -18.41 -10.20 14.14
C THR A 98 -18.39 -10.24 12.62
N MET A 99 -18.67 -11.40 12.02
CA MET A 99 -18.83 -11.50 10.57
C MET A 99 -20.01 -10.67 10.06
N VAL A 100 -21.19 -10.72 10.70
CA VAL A 100 -22.36 -9.92 10.26
C VAL A 100 -22.20 -8.43 10.53
N GLU A 101 -21.46 -8.05 11.58
CA GLU A 101 -21.07 -6.66 11.85
C GLU A 101 -20.10 -6.12 10.80
N SER A 102 -19.18 -6.97 10.31
CA SER A 102 -18.11 -6.57 9.40
C SER A 102 -18.45 -6.72 7.91
N LEU A 103 -19.56 -7.39 7.57
CA LEU A 103 -19.98 -7.67 6.19
C LEU A 103 -21.18 -6.80 5.78
N PRO A 104 -21.30 -6.41 4.49
CA PRO A 104 -22.40 -5.59 3.99
C PRO A 104 -23.77 -6.11 4.41
N GLU A 105 -24.74 -5.20 4.58
CA GLU A 105 -26.09 -5.55 5.06
C GLU A 105 -26.80 -6.64 4.25
N SER A 106 -26.45 -6.78 2.98
CA SER A 106 -26.97 -7.81 2.08
C SER A 106 -26.48 -9.22 2.38
N ILE A 107 -25.45 -9.42 3.20
CA ILE A 107 -24.79 -10.71 3.40
C ILE A 107 -25.38 -11.44 4.61
N THR A 108 -25.88 -12.66 4.42
CA THR A 108 -26.25 -13.56 5.53
C THR A 108 -25.05 -14.46 5.88
N VAL A 109 -24.83 -14.72 7.16
CA VAL A 109 -23.75 -15.59 7.65
C VAL A 109 -24.35 -16.85 8.26
N GLY A 110 -23.94 -18.01 7.74
CA GLY A 110 -24.35 -19.33 8.20
C GLY A 110 -23.18 -20.10 8.81
N VAL A 111 -23.40 -20.78 9.92
CA VAL A 111 -22.41 -21.69 10.52
C VAL A 111 -22.95 -23.11 10.68
N ILE A 112 -22.07 -24.08 10.52
CA ILE A 112 -22.29 -25.49 10.85
C ILE A 112 -21.25 -25.86 11.89
N ASN A 113 -21.64 -26.20 13.12
CA ASN A 113 -20.69 -26.55 14.17
C ASN A 113 -20.81 -28.04 14.53
N VAL A 114 -19.76 -28.82 14.27
CA VAL A 114 -19.66 -30.25 14.61
C VAL A 114 -18.39 -30.49 15.39
N ALA A 115 -18.51 -30.60 16.70
CA ALA A 115 -17.38 -30.84 17.60
C ALA A 115 -17.74 -31.90 18.65
N VAL A 116 -16.69 -32.57 19.18
CA VAL A 116 -16.80 -33.59 20.22
C VAL A 116 -15.73 -33.34 21.29
N GLY A 117 -16.15 -33.04 22.52
CA GLY A 117 -15.26 -32.79 23.64
C GLY A 117 -14.31 -33.96 23.93
N GLY A 118 -13.03 -33.64 24.15
CA GLY A 118 -11.97 -34.61 24.49
C GLY A 118 -11.68 -35.69 23.44
N CYS A 119 -12.20 -35.59 22.21
CA CYS A 119 -11.80 -36.49 21.12
C CYS A 119 -10.40 -36.15 20.60
N LYS A 120 -9.77 -37.03 19.82
CA LYS A 120 -8.61 -36.68 19.00
C LYS A 120 -9.04 -36.33 17.57
N ILE A 121 -8.19 -35.62 16.83
CA ILE A 121 -8.44 -35.24 15.42
C ILE A 121 -8.77 -36.45 14.52
N GLU A 122 -8.28 -37.64 14.87
CA GLU A 122 -8.54 -38.91 14.18
C GLU A 122 -10.03 -39.26 14.09
N LEU A 123 -10.87 -38.79 15.02
CA LEU A 123 -12.32 -38.97 14.95
C LEU A 123 -12.93 -38.26 13.73
N PHE A 124 -12.27 -37.22 13.23
CA PHE A 124 -12.68 -36.47 12.03
C PHE A 124 -12.02 -36.99 10.74
N ASN A 125 -11.30 -38.11 10.79
CA ASN A 125 -10.81 -38.73 9.56
C ASN A 125 -11.98 -39.35 8.78
N LYS A 126 -11.96 -39.18 7.46
CA LYS A 126 -12.92 -39.84 6.56
C LYS A 126 -12.84 -41.36 6.66
N ASP A 127 -11.62 -41.88 6.64
CA ASP A 127 -11.30 -43.30 6.72
C ASP A 127 -10.60 -43.60 8.06
N GLY A 128 -10.95 -44.71 8.71
CA GLY A 128 -10.30 -45.15 9.96
C GLY A 128 -10.84 -44.53 11.26
N TYR A 129 -11.86 -43.67 11.22
CA TYR A 129 -12.48 -43.11 12.44
C TYR A 129 -13.07 -44.20 13.35
N GLU A 130 -13.57 -45.30 12.78
CA GLU A 130 -14.16 -46.43 13.51
C GLU A 130 -13.17 -47.08 14.48
N ASP A 131 -11.88 -47.12 14.11
CA ASP A 131 -10.84 -47.67 14.98
C ASP A 131 -10.58 -46.76 16.18
N TYR A 132 -10.69 -45.44 16.01
CA TYR A 132 -10.66 -44.52 17.13
C TYR A 132 -11.89 -44.68 18.03
N VAL A 133 -13.09 -44.79 17.44
CA VAL A 133 -14.36 -44.99 18.18
C VAL A 133 -14.29 -46.23 19.09
N LYS A 134 -13.68 -47.34 18.65
CA LYS A 134 -13.50 -48.56 19.48
C LYS A 134 -12.69 -48.32 20.75
N THR A 135 -11.83 -47.30 20.77
CA THR A 135 -10.96 -46.95 21.90
C THR A 135 -11.49 -45.78 22.73
N ALA A 136 -12.61 -45.18 22.32
CA ALA A 136 -13.19 -44.02 22.98
C ALA A 136 -13.89 -44.43 24.29
N PRO A 137 -13.81 -43.61 25.35
CA PRO A 137 -14.49 -43.89 26.61
C PRO A 137 -16.02 -43.73 26.48
N ASP A 138 -16.78 -44.43 27.33
CA ASP A 138 -18.24 -44.49 27.27
C ASP A 138 -18.92 -43.12 27.26
N TRP A 139 -18.40 -42.15 28.01
CA TRP A 139 -18.93 -40.80 28.05
C TRP A 139 -18.83 -40.08 26.70
N MET A 140 -17.80 -40.39 25.89
CA MET A 140 -17.61 -39.84 24.56
C MET A 140 -18.46 -40.56 23.52
N LEU A 141 -18.63 -41.88 23.64
CA LEU A 141 -19.46 -42.68 22.72
C LEU A 141 -20.88 -42.14 22.60
N ASN A 142 -21.45 -41.64 23.70
CA ASN A 142 -22.77 -41.00 23.68
C ASN A 142 -22.80 -39.74 22.80
N MET A 143 -21.75 -38.92 22.85
CA MET A 143 -21.65 -37.70 22.03
C MET A 143 -21.42 -38.03 20.56
N ILE A 144 -20.57 -39.02 20.27
CA ILE A 144 -20.30 -39.50 18.91
C ILE A 144 -21.58 -40.07 18.27
N LYS A 145 -22.41 -40.76 19.07
CA LYS A 145 -23.69 -41.36 18.61
C LYS A 145 -24.69 -40.31 18.13
N GLU A 146 -24.70 -39.10 18.67
CA GLU A 146 -25.56 -38.01 18.18
C GLU A 146 -25.25 -37.61 16.72
N TYR A 147 -24.03 -37.90 16.27
CA TYR A 147 -23.56 -37.74 14.90
C TYR A 147 -23.53 -39.07 14.12
N ASP A 148 -24.39 -40.02 14.49
CA ASP A 148 -24.50 -41.37 13.89
C ASP A 148 -23.19 -42.17 13.91
N GLY A 149 -22.29 -41.91 14.86
CA GLY A 149 -21.00 -42.59 14.90
C GLY A 149 -19.89 -41.88 14.10
N ASN A 150 -20.22 -40.90 13.25
CA ASN A 150 -19.31 -40.31 12.28
C ASN A 150 -19.42 -38.77 12.20
N PRO A 151 -18.68 -38.03 13.05
CA PRO A 151 -18.70 -36.57 13.05
C PRO A 151 -18.23 -35.93 11.73
N TYR A 152 -17.22 -36.50 11.07
CA TYR A 152 -16.80 -36.03 9.73
C TYR A 152 -17.93 -36.18 8.71
N GLY A 153 -18.57 -37.36 8.67
CA GLY A 153 -19.70 -37.64 7.81
C GLY A 153 -20.87 -36.69 8.06
N ARG A 154 -21.16 -36.38 9.33
CA ARG A 154 -22.19 -35.40 9.70
C ARG A 154 -21.85 -33.99 9.22
N LEU A 155 -20.60 -33.55 9.37
CA LEU A 155 -20.17 -32.24 8.88
C LEU A 155 -20.34 -32.13 7.36
N VAL A 156 -19.95 -33.17 6.60
CA VAL A 156 -20.13 -33.25 5.15
C VAL A 156 -21.61 -33.29 4.76
N GLU A 157 -22.45 -34.04 5.50
CA GLU A 157 -23.91 -34.09 5.28
C GLU A 157 -24.51 -32.68 5.40
N MET A 158 -24.22 -31.98 6.49
CA MET A 158 -24.72 -30.63 6.76
C MET A 158 -24.18 -29.62 5.75
N ALA A 159 -22.89 -29.69 5.40
CA ALA A 159 -22.29 -28.81 4.39
C ALA A 159 -22.94 -28.97 3.01
N LYS A 160 -23.27 -30.19 2.59
CA LYS A 160 -23.99 -30.44 1.32
C LYS A 160 -25.43 -29.93 1.33
N ILE A 161 -26.09 -29.93 2.49
CA ILE A 161 -27.40 -29.28 2.64
C ILE A 161 -27.21 -27.76 2.49
N ALA A 162 -26.27 -27.17 3.22
CA ALA A 162 -26.00 -25.74 3.20
C ALA A 162 -25.58 -25.21 1.82
N GLN A 163 -24.83 -26.00 1.03
CA GLN A 163 -24.45 -25.68 -0.35
C GLN A 163 -25.64 -25.56 -1.32
N LYS A 164 -26.86 -25.93 -0.91
CA LYS A 164 -28.07 -25.66 -1.70
C LYS A 164 -28.57 -24.23 -1.51
N ASP A 165 -28.23 -23.63 -0.37
CA ASP A 165 -28.71 -22.31 0.04
C ASP A 165 -27.65 -21.23 -0.20
N GLY A 166 -26.38 -21.51 0.06
CA GLY A 166 -25.30 -20.52 -0.01
C GLY A 166 -23.94 -21.07 -0.43
N VAL A 167 -22.90 -20.26 -0.23
CA VAL A 167 -21.51 -20.55 -0.62
C VAL A 167 -20.63 -20.75 0.62
N ILE A 168 -19.88 -21.85 0.66
CA ILE A 168 -18.89 -22.09 1.73
C ILE A 168 -17.68 -21.19 1.51
N LYS A 169 -17.36 -20.36 2.50
CA LYS A 169 -16.30 -19.33 2.44
C LYS A 169 -15.12 -19.60 3.38
N GLY A 170 -15.20 -20.61 4.25
CA GLY A 170 -14.10 -20.92 5.15
C GLY A 170 -14.39 -22.07 6.10
N ILE A 171 -13.34 -22.55 6.74
CA ILE A 171 -13.40 -23.65 7.72
C ILE A 171 -12.70 -23.18 9.01
N LEU A 172 -13.33 -23.39 10.15
CA LEU A 172 -12.83 -23.09 11.48
C LEU A 172 -12.50 -24.41 12.20
N LEU A 173 -11.32 -24.48 12.78
CA LEU A 173 -10.85 -25.58 13.61
C LEU A 173 -10.46 -25.02 14.97
N HIS A 174 -10.86 -25.68 16.05
CA HIS A 174 -10.28 -25.41 17.36
C HIS A 174 -9.89 -26.72 18.04
N GLN A 175 -8.61 -26.80 18.40
CA GLN A 175 -7.99 -27.98 18.98
C GLN A 175 -8.27 -28.05 20.49
N GLY A 176 -8.38 -29.27 21.03
CA GLY A 176 -8.49 -29.52 22.47
C GLY A 176 -7.28 -30.28 23.01
N GLU A 177 -7.42 -30.83 24.21
CA GLU A 177 -6.31 -31.35 25.01
C GLU A 177 -5.70 -32.63 24.43
N SER A 178 -6.49 -33.40 23.68
CA SER A 178 -6.21 -34.84 23.47
C SER A 178 -5.11 -35.15 22.46
N ASN A 179 -4.71 -34.18 21.64
CA ASN A 179 -3.53 -34.30 20.77
C ASN A 179 -2.33 -33.49 21.31
N THR A 180 -2.34 -33.04 22.56
CA THR A 180 -1.22 -32.28 23.14
C THR A 180 0.09 -33.03 22.98
N GLY A 181 1.08 -32.39 22.35
CA GLY A 181 2.41 -32.95 22.08
C GLY A 181 2.51 -33.83 20.82
N ASP A 182 1.43 -34.01 20.06
CA ASP A 182 1.43 -34.81 18.83
C ASP A 182 1.98 -34.01 17.64
N THR A 183 3.27 -34.17 17.34
CA THR A 183 3.95 -33.46 16.24
C THR A 183 3.44 -33.83 14.84
N LEU A 184 2.65 -34.90 14.70
CA LEU A 184 2.01 -35.28 13.44
C LEU A 184 0.64 -34.63 13.24
N TRP A 185 0.14 -33.90 14.23
CA TRP A 185 -1.18 -33.26 14.19
C TRP A 185 -1.40 -32.37 12.95
N PRO A 186 -0.46 -31.51 12.49
CA PRO A 186 -0.68 -30.72 11.27
C PRO A 186 -0.96 -31.57 10.02
N LYS A 187 -0.28 -32.72 9.90
CA LYS A 187 -0.51 -33.67 8.79
C LYS A 187 -1.88 -34.34 8.89
N LYS A 188 -2.33 -34.67 10.11
CA LYS A 188 -3.66 -35.24 10.35
C LYS A 188 -4.76 -34.23 10.01
N VAL A 189 -4.60 -32.97 10.43
CA VAL A 189 -5.51 -31.87 10.06
C VAL A 189 -5.57 -31.69 8.54
N LYS A 190 -4.42 -31.75 7.85
CA LYS A 190 -4.37 -31.67 6.39
C LYS A 190 -5.20 -32.76 5.72
N ILE A 191 -5.15 -34.01 6.21
CA ILE A 191 -5.96 -35.09 5.67
C ILE A 191 -7.46 -34.76 5.80
N VAL A 192 -7.91 -34.26 6.94
CA VAL A 192 -9.31 -33.86 7.14
C VAL A 192 -9.68 -32.71 6.20
N TYR A 193 -8.85 -31.67 6.12
CA TYR A 193 -9.08 -30.50 5.27
C TYR A 193 -9.13 -30.86 3.77
N ASP A 194 -8.16 -31.63 3.26
CA ASP A 194 -8.13 -32.06 1.87
C ASP A 194 -9.36 -32.92 1.51
N ASN A 195 -9.81 -33.77 2.44
CA ASN A 195 -11.03 -34.56 2.25
C ASN A 195 -12.29 -33.68 2.24
N LEU A 196 -12.39 -32.66 3.11
CA LEU A 196 -13.48 -31.68 3.08
C LEU A 196 -13.52 -30.92 1.74
N LEU A 197 -12.36 -30.44 1.27
CA LEU A 197 -12.28 -29.76 -0.03
C LEU A 197 -12.77 -30.67 -1.16
N LYS A 198 -12.32 -31.93 -1.18
CA LYS A 198 -12.69 -32.91 -2.19
C LYS A 198 -14.19 -33.28 -2.13
N ASP A 199 -14.70 -33.61 -0.96
CA ASP A 199 -16.07 -34.13 -0.79
C ASP A 199 -17.15 -33.06 -0.98
N LEU A 200 -16.77 -31.78 -0.86
CA LEU A 200 -17.63 -30.61 -1.03
C LEU A 200 -17.33 -29.81 -2.31
N GLY A 201 -16.33 -30.21 -3.10
CA GLY A 201 -15.97 -29.52 -4.34
C GLY A 201 -15.48 -28.08 -4.12
N LEU A 202 -14.70 -27.85 -3.07
CA LEU A 202 -14.19 -26.53 -2.70
C LEU A 202 -12.76 -26.32 -3.24
N GLU A 203 -12.45 -25.07 -3.59
CA GLU A 203 -11.11 -24.68 -4.00
C GLU A 203 -10.28 -24.25 -2.80
N ALA A 204 -9.11 -24.87 -2.61
CA ALA A 204 -8.22 -24.55 -1.50
C ALA A 204 -7.89 -23.06 -1.41
N SER A 205 -7.71 -22.37 -2.55
CA SER A 205 -7.40 -20.94 -2.64
C SER A 205 -8.56 -20.01 -2.28
N LYS A 206 -9.79 -20.51 -2.16
CA LYS A 206 -11.00 -19.73 -1.81
C LYS A 206 -11.62 -20.16 -0.48
N THR A 207 -11.04 -21.16 0.19
CA THR A 207 -11.58 -21.73 1.43
C THR A 207 -10.48 -21.82 2.48
N PRO A 208 -10.11 -20.68 3.10
CA PRO A 208 -9.10 -20.67 4.17
C PRO A 208 -9.53 -21.51 5.38
N LEU A 209 -8.53 -22.10 6.04
CA LEU A 209 -8.67 -22.84 7.30
C LEU A 209 -8.17 -21.97 8.45
N ILE A 210 -9.03 -21.64 9.41
CA ILE A 210 -8.64 -20.86 10.59
C ILE A 210 -8.56 -21.80 11.79
N ALA A 211 -7.38 -21.93 12.40
CA ALA A 211 -7.15 -22.80 13.56
C ALA A 211 -6.82 -21.98 14.80
N GLY A 212 -7.38 -22.33 15.95
CA GLY A 212 -7.14 -21.61 17.21
C GLY A 212 -6.22 -22.35 18.16
N GLU A 213 -5.47 -21.57 18.91
CA GLU A 213 -4.61 -22.02 19.99
C GLU A 213 -5.40 -22.37 21.27
N MET A 214 -4.86 -23.31 22.04
CA MET A 214 -5.37 -23.66 23.37
C MET A 214 -4.93 -22.61 24.37
N VAL A 215 -5.44 -22.66 25.60
CA VAL A 215 -5.10 -21.72 26.68
C VAL A 215 -3.59 -21.47 26.73
N HIS A 216 -3.21 -20.21 26.63
CA HIS A 216 -1.82 -19.79 26.44
C HIS A 216 -0.99 -19.94 27.73
N ALA A 217 0.33 -20.05 27.58
CA ALA A 217 1.25 -20.31 28.70
C ALA A 217 1.31 -19.16 29.73
N ASP A 218 1.00 -17.93 29.31
CA ASP A 218 0.98 -16.73 30.17
C ASP A 218 -0.10 -16.77 31.26
N GLN A 219 -1.11 -17.64 31.10
CA GLN A 219 -2.19 -17.85 32.07
C GLN A 219 -2.09 -19.22 32.75
N GLY A 220 -0.99 -19.97 32.53
CA GLY A 220 -0.80 -21.30 33.09
C GLY A 220 -1.59 -22.40 32.38
N GLY A 221 -1.85 -22.23 31.08
CA GLY A 221 -2.55 -23.21 30.25
C GLY A 221 -1.85 -24.57 30.22
N ILE A 222 -2.59 -25.62 30.59
CA ILE A 222 -2.05 -26.99 30.75
C ILE A 222 -1.58 -27.57 29.40
N CYS A 223 -2.27 -27.22 28.31
CA CYS A 223 -1.99 -27.69 26.95
C CYS A 223 -1.21 -26.67 26.11
N SER A 224 -0.64 -25.64 26.73
CA SER A 224 0.04 -24.53 26.02
C SER A 224 1.20 -24.98 25.13
N SER A 225 1.87 -26.08 25.46
CA SER A 225 2.94 -26.67 24.63
C SER A 225 2.48 -27.08 23.23
N MET A 226 1.19 -27.36 23.06
CA MET A 226 0.63 -27.71 21.75
C MET A 226 0.43 -26.49 20.85
N ASN A 227 0.47 -25.26 21.39
CA ASN A 227 0.42 -24.04 20.57
C ASN A 227 1.66 -23.92 19.66
N GLU A 228 2.81 -24.43 20.10
CA GLU A 228 4.01 -24.52 19.25
C GLU A 228 3.78 -25.41 18.04
N ILE A 229 3.00 -26.49 18.20
CA ILE A 229 2.64 -27.41 17.12
C ILE A 229 1.56 -26.79 16.22
N VAL A 230 0.52 -26.17 16.80
CA VAL A 230 -0.53 -25.46 16.04
C VAL A 230 0.07 -24.37 15.16
N ALA A 231 1.07 -23.62 15.66
CA ALA A 231 1.78 -22.59 14.91
C ALA A 231 2.47 -23.09 13.62
N THR A 232 2.74 -24.40 13.50
CA THR A 232 3.32 -25.02 12.29
C THR A 232 2.28 -25.41 11.23
N LEU A 233 0.98 -25.35 11.55
CA LEU A 233 -0.08 -25.74 10.60
C LEU A 233 -0.02 -25.01 9.25
N PRO A 234 0.28 -23.69 9.18
CA PRO A 234 0.43 -22.98 7.89
C PRO A 234 1.55 -23.52 7.01
N GLU A 235 2.55 -24.20 7.57
CA GLU A 235 3.63 -24.86 6.80
C GLU A 235 3.13 -26.11 6.08
N THR A 236 2.09 -26.76 6.62
CA THR A 236 1.48 -27.97 6.04
C THR A 236 0.28 -27.63 5.15
N ILE A 237 -0.48 -26.60 5.50
CA ILE A 237 -1.64 -26.10 4.76
C ILE A 237 -1.41 -24.60 4.51
N PRO A 238 -0.90 -24.19 3.33
CA PRO A 238 -0.51 -22.79 3.09
C PRO A 238 -1.64 -21.76 3.27
N ASN A 239 -2.90 -22.15 3.04
CA ASN A 239 -4.08 -21.31 3.27
C ASN A 239 -4.68 -21.49 4.69
N ALA A 240 -3.89 -21.99 5.64
CA ALA A 240 -4.27 -22.06 7.04
C ALA A 240 -3.72 -20.85 7.81
N HIS A 241 -4.50 -20.39 8.78
CA HIS A 241 -4.19 -19.23 9.59
C HIS A 241 -4.44 -19.51 11.07
N ILE A 242 -3.55 -19.01 11.92
CA ILE A 242 -3.63 -19.25 13.37
C ILE A 242 -4.27 -18.07 14.10
N VAL A 243 -5.16 -18.39 15.03
CA VAL A 243 -5.77 -17.48 15.99
C VAL A 243 -5.08 -17.65 17.33
N SER A 244 -4.32 -16.62 17.72
CA SER A 244 -3.62 -16.56 19.00
C SER A 244 -4.60 -16.61 20.17
N SER A 245 -4.24 -17.33 21.23
CA SER A 245 -4.96 -17.35 22.51
C SER A 245 -4.26 -16.51 23.60
N LYS A 246 -3.16 -15.83 23.27
CA LYS A 246 -2.45 -14.95 24.20
C LYS A 246 -3.37 -13.85 24.73
N GLY A 247 -3.34 -13.65 26.05
CA GLY A 247 -4.20 -12.69 26.75
C GLY A 247 -5.70 -12.98 26.70
N VAL A 248 -6.13 -14.17 26.28
CA VAL A 248 -7.53 -14.58 26.26
C VAL A 248 -7.90 -15.23 27.60
N PRO A 249 -8.88 -14.69 28.36
CA PRO A 249 -9.26 -15.22 29.67
C PRO A 249 -9.69 -16.69 29.65
N ASP A 250 -9.17 -17.50 30.57
CA ASP A 250 -9.45 -18.92 30.71
C ASP A 250 -10.40 -19.26 31.88
N ALA A 251 -10.86 -20.51 31.89
CA ALA A 251 -11.61 -21.10 32.98
C ALA A 251 -10.65 -21.64 34.04
N LYS A 252 -11.15 -21.90 35.25
CA LYS A 252 -10.35 -22.39 36.39
C LYS A 252 -9.63 -23.73 36.16
N ASP A 253 -10.01 -24.46 35.12
CA ASP A 253 -9.37 -25.73 34.74
C ASP A 253 -8.10 -25.53 33.90
N ASN A 254 -7.84 -24.32 33.41
CA ASN A 254 -6.72 -23.95 32.53
C ASN A 254 -6.63 -24.80 31.24
N LEU A 255 -7.76 -25.42 30.85
CA LEU A 255 -7.92 -26.21 29.61
C LEU A 255 -8.88 -25.49 28.65
N HIS A 256 -9.92 -24.89 29.22
CA HIS A 256 -10.98 -24.23 28.46
C HIS A 256 -10.95 -22.72 28.65
N PHE A 257 -11.46 -22.02 27.65
CA PHE A 257 -11.73 -20.59 27.80
C PHE A 257 -13.00 -20.35 28.62
N ASN A 258 -13.05 -19.24 29.35
CA ASN A 258 -14.30 -18.80 29.97
C ASN A 258 -15.20 -18.09 28.94
N ALA A 259 -16.38 -17.61 29.36
CA ALA A 259 -17.32 -16.96 28.44
C ALA A 259 -16.68 -15.76 27.72
N GLU A 260 -16.00 -14.85 28.44
CA GLU A 260 -15.28 -13.72 27.86
C GLU A 260 -14.20 -14.16 26.86
N GLY A 261 -13.42 -15.19 27.22
CA GLY A 261 -12.39 -15.76 26.35
C GLY A 261 -12.95 -16.26 25.02
N TYR A 262 -14.07 -16.99 25.04
CA TYR A 262 -14.72 -17.43 23.80
C TYR A 262 -15.24 -16.27 22.94
N ARG A 263 -15.70 -15.17 23.53
CA ARG A 263 -16.08 -13.96 22.77
C ARG A 263 -14.88 -13.37 22.04
N ILE A 264 -13.76 -13.20 22.75
CA ILE A 264 -12.52 -12.66 22.21
C ILE A 264 -11.99 -13.57 21.09
N LEU A 265 -11.93 -14.87 21.33
CA LEU A 265 -11.49 -15.83 20.30
C LEU A 265 -12.40 -15.77 19.08
N GLY A 266 -13.73 -15.80 19.25
CA GLY A 266 -14.67 -15.70 18.14
C GLY A 266 -14.42 -14.46 17.27
N ARG A 267 -14.22 -13.29 17.88
CA ARG A 267 -13.81 -12.06 17.18
C ARG A 267 -12.52 -12.25 16.40
N ARG A 268 -11.49 -12.83 17.02
CA ARG A 268 -10.19 -13.08 16.36
C ARG A 268 -10.31 -14.05 15.18
N TYR A 269 -11.14 -15.09 15.29
CA TYR A 269 -11.44 -15.99 14.17
C TYR A 269 -12.05 -15.24 12.98
N ALA A 270 -13.02 -14.35 13.24
CA ALA A 270 -13.71 -13.60 12.19
C ALA A 270 -12.75 -12.67 11.47
N ILE A 271 -11.98 -11.88 12.22
CA ILE A 271 -10.96 -10.96 11.67
C ILE A 271 -9.94 -11.73 10.83
N LYS A 272 -9.42 -12.86 11.34
CA LYS A 272 -8.41 -13.66 10.63
C LYS A 272 -8.95 -14.18 9.29
N LEU A 273 -10.21 -14.62 9.27
CA LEU A 273 -10.86 -15.13 8.07
C LEU A 273 -11.14 -14.03 7.04
N LEU A 274 -11.67 -12.88 7.47
CA LEU A 274 -11.93 -11.74 6.58
C LEU A 274 -10.65 -11.27 5.91
N ASN A 275 -9.55 -11.19 6.66
CA ASN A 275 -8.24 -10.84 6.12
C ASN A 275 -7.76 -11.85 5.07
N ALA A 276 -7.94 -13.15 5.33
CA ALA A 276 -7.59 -14.21 4.38
C ALA A 276 -8.39 -14.09 3.06
N LEU A 277 -9.70 -13.83 3.14
CA LEU A 277 -10.58 -13.70 1.97
C LEU A 277 -10.34 -12.42 1.17
N ARG A 278 -10.05 -11.29 1.83
CA ARG A 278 -9.78 -9.99 1.18
C ARG A 278 -8.43 -9.99 0.45
N ASN A 279 -7.40 -10.57 1.05
CA ASN A 279 -6.09 -10.73 0.40
C ASN A 279 -6.16 -11.53 -0.90
N GLN A 280 -7.12 -12.45 -1.01
CA GLN A 280 -7.38 -13.22 -2.23
C GLN A 280 -8.15 -12.42 -3.30
N ALA A 281 -9.05 -11.52 -2.91
CA ALA A 281 -9.93 -10.78 -3.82
C ALA A 281 -9.24 -9.59 -4.54
N ASN A 282 -8.23 -8.97 -3.92
CA ASN A 282 -7.59 -7.76 -4.44
C ASN A 282 -6.31 -7.98 -5.27
N ASN A 283 -6.01 -9.22 -5.69
CA ASN A 283 -4.67 -9.55 -6.13
C ASN A 283 -4.58 -10.23 -7.52
N PRO A 284 -4.20 -9.48 -8.58
CA PRO A 284 -3.84 -10.08 -9.88
C PRO A 284 -2.50 -10.86 -9.85
N ILE A 285 -1.74 -10.82 -8.75
CA ILE A 285 -0.46 -11.52 -8.54
C ILE A 285 -0.56 -12.36 -7.26
N ALA A 286 -1.04 -13.59 -7.35
CA ALA A 286 -1.34 -14.44 -6.17
C ALA A 286 -0.18 -14.58 -5.15
N GLU A 287 1.07 -14.42 -5.56
CA GLU A 287 2.26 -14.47 -4.70
C GLU A 287 3.06 -13.16 -4.79
N ARG A 288 3.08 -12.39 -3.70
CA ARG A 288 3.89 -11.16 -3.57
C ARG A 288 5.01 -11.27 -2.55
N HIS A 289 5.14 -12.43 -1.89
CA HIS A 289 6.18 -12.73 -0.91
C HIS A 289 6.32 -14.26 -0.84
N ALA A 290 7.52 -14.75 -0.57
CA ALA A 290 7.76 -16.17 -0.42
C ALA A 290 6.95 -16.76 0.76
N PRO A 291 6.32 -17.93 0.60
CA PRO A 291 5.63 -18.61 1.69
C PRO A 291 6.64 -19.17 2.70
N LYS A 292 6.25 -19.31 3.98
CA LYS A 292 7.12 -19.90 5.00
C LYS A 292 7.63 -21.29 4.57
N GLY A 293 8.92 -21.54 4.74
CA GLY A 293 9.55 -22.82 4.38
C GLY A 293 9.91 -22.99 2.90
N PHE A 294 9.78 -21.95 2.08
CA PHE A 294 10.18 -21.97 0.67
C PHE A 294 11.65 -22.35 0.42
N ASP A 295 12.50 -22.09 1.40
CA ASP A 295 13.94 -22.32 1.42
C ASP A 295 14.36 -23.62 2.12
N MET A 296 13.39 -24.41 2.61
CA MET A 296 13.63 -25.71 3.21
C MET A 296 13.63 -26.82 2.15
N GLU A 297 14.51 -27.81 2.30
CA GLU A 297 14.52 -28.97 1.40
C GLU A 297 13.23 -29.80 1.55
N LYS A 298 12.50 -30.01 0.45
CA LYS A 298 11.36 -30.92 0.41
C LYS A 298 11.83 -32.36 0.15
N SER A 299 11.20 -33.34 0.81
CA SER A 299 11.44 -34.76 0.55
C SER A 299 10.66 -35.23 -0.69
N GLY A 300 11.21 -36.22 -1.41
CA GLY A 300 10.54 -36.82 -2.57
C GLY A 300 10.60 -36.00 -3.88
N ILE A 301 11.26 -34.83 -3.88
CA ILE A 301 11.52 -34.07 -5.11
C ILE A 301 12.90 -34.43 -5.70
N THR A 302 12.99 -34.46 -7.03
CA THR A 302 14.28 -34.64 -7.72
C THR A 302 15.10 -33.37 -7.59
N LYS A 303 16.29 -33.50 -7.00
CA LYS A 303 17.18 -32.38 -6.69
C LYS A 303 18.09 -32.01 -7.86
N GLY A 304 18.48 -30.75 -7.94
CA GLY A 304 19.61 -30.30 -8.73
C GLY A 304 20.94 -30.74 -8.11
N ARG A 305 22.04 -30.26 -8.68
CA ARG A 305 23.39 -30.55 -8.20
C ARG A 305 24.22 -29.29 -8.14
N ILE A 306 24.92 -29.09 -7.03
CA ILE A 306 25.94 -28.05 -6.88
C ILE A 306 27.32 -28.69 -6.98
N ASP A 307 28.17 -28.14 -7.84
CA ASP A 307 29.57 -28.51 -8.00
C ASP A 307 30.48 -27.27 -7.88
N SER A 308 31.75 -27.48 -7.57
CA SER A 308 32.78 -26.43 -7.64
C SER A 308 33.49 -26.47 -8.97
N ILE A 309 33.75 -25.30 -9.55
CA ILE A 309 34.52 -25.13 -10.78
C ILE A 309 35.74 -24.23 -10.54
N LEU A 310 36.81 -24.53 -11.28
CA LEU A 310 38.02 -23.72 -11.38
C LEU A 310 38.19 -23.24 -12.81
N TYR A 311 38.52 -21.96 -12.98
CA TYR A 311 38.80 -21.35 -14.28
C TYR A 311 40.05 -20.46 -14.20
N ASP A 312 40.81 -20.42 -15.29
CA ASP A 312 41.97 -19.53 -15.40
C ASP A 312 41.49 -18.12 -15.73
N SER A 313 41.70 -17.17 -14.83
CA SER A 313 41.41 -15.76 -15.04
C SER A 313 42.62 -15.06 -15.63
N LYS A 314 42.51 -14.59 -16.89
CA LYS A 314 43.53 -13.74 -17.48
C LYS A 314 43.49 -12.33 -16.89
N THR A 315 42.31 -11.88 -16.45
CA THR A 315 42.11 -10.58 -15.79
C THR A 315 42.94 -10.47 -14.53
N VAL A 316 42.96 -11.52 -13.69
CA VAL A 316 43.69 -11.55 -12.41
C VAL A 316 45.08 -12.17 -12.56
N GLY A 317 45.28 -13.02 -13.57
CA GLY A 317 46.50 -13.82 -13.73
C GLY A 317 46.61 -14.95 -12.70
N ALA A 318 45.47 -15.54 -12.30
CA ALA A 318 45.38 -16.63 -11.32
C ALA A 318 44.16 -17.53 -11.60
N GLN A 319 44.15 -18.74 -11.04
CA GLN A 319 42.96 -19.58 -11.03
C GLN A 319 41.93 -19.07 -10.03
N ARG A 320 40.68 -18.99 -10.45
CA ARG A 320 39.56 -18.51 -9.64
C ARG A 320 38.48 -19.57 -9.50
N LYS A 321 37.63 -19.41 -8.48
CA LYS A 321 36.60 -20.37 -8.08
C LYS A 321 35.21 -19.83 -8.33
N ALA A 322 34.31 -20.75 -8.66
CA ALA A 322 32.87 -20.54 -8.59
C ALA A 322 32.17 -21.84 -8.16
N LEU A 323 30.97 -21.71 -7.63
CA LEU A 323 30.03 -22.84 -7.57
C LEU A 323 29.09 -22.80 -8.78
N ILE A 324 28.64 -23.96 -9.21
CA ILE A 324 27.65 -24.10 -10.27
C ILE A 324 26.53 -25.03 -9.83
N TYR A 325 25.30 -24.56 -9.93
CA TYR A 325 24.09 -25.34 -9.78
C TYR A 325 23.58 -25.76 -11.17
N THR A 326 23.37 -27.06 -11.37
CA THR A 326 22.65 -27.60 -12.53
C THR A 326 21.26 -28.08 -12.11
N PRO A 327 20.20 -27.77 -12.88
CA PRO A 327 18.84 -28.05 -12.49
C PRO A 327 18.54 -29.55 -12.54
N ARG A 328 17.43 -29.97 -11.91
CA ARG A 328 16.95 -31.36 -12.00
C ARG A 328 16.86 -31.82 -13.47
N GLY A 329 17.33 -33.04 -13.75
CA GLY A 329 17.33 -33.59 -15.11
C GLY A 329 18.29 -32.88 -16.08
N TYR A 330 19.32 -32.20 -15.57
CA TYR A 330 20.35 -31.59 -16.41
C TYR A 330 20.94 -32.59 -17.42
N SER A 331 20.97 -32.18 -18.69
CA SER A 331 21.50 -32.97 -19.78
C SER A 331 22.51 -32.17 -20.59
N LYS A 332 23.68 -32.77 -20.85
CA LYS A 332 24.70 -32.18 -21.74
C LYS A 332 24.22 -32.01 -23.18
N SER A 333 23.09 -32.61 -23.58
CA SER A 333 22.52 -32.45 -24.92
C SER A 333 21.59 -31.25 -25.07
N LYS A 334 21.09 -30.65 -23.97
CA LYS A 334 20.18 -29.49 -23.99
C LYS A 334 20.95 -28.20 -23.71
N ARG A 335 20.50 -27.07 -24.29
CA ARG A 335 21.00 -25.73 -23.94
C ARG A 335 20.19 -25.16 -22.78
N TYR A 336 20.88 -24.52 -21.84
CA TYR A 336 20.27 -23.89 -20.67
C TYR A 336 20.59 -22.39 -20.63
N PRO A 337 19.64 -21.54 -20.20
CA PRO A 337 19.95 -20.17 -19.80
C PRO A 337 20.79 -20.17 -18.51
N VAL A 338 21.44 -19.03 -18.22
CA VAL A 338 22.40 -18.90 -17.11
C VAL A 338 22.08 -17.70 -16.25
N LEU A 339 21.98 -17.92 -14.94
CA LEU A 339 21.95 -16.87 -13.91
C LEU A 339 23.31 -16.78 -13.22
N TYR A 340 23.94 -15.60 -13.23
CA TYR A 340 25.13 -15.29 -12.43
C TYR A 340 24.71 -14.64 -11.12
N LEU A 341 24.95 -15.31 -9.99
CA LEU A 341 24.46 -14.92 -8.67
C LEU A 341 25.61 -14.49 -7.75
N LEU A 342 25.71 -13.19 -7.49
CA LEU A 342 26.84 -12.53 -6.84
C LEU A 342 26.65 -12.37 -5.33
N HIS A 343 27.74 -12.53 -4.59
CA HIS A 343 27.78 -12.50 -3.13
C HIS A 343 28.13 -11.10 -2.56
N GLY A 344 27.94 -10.91 -1.26
CA GLY A 344 28.20 -9.64 -0.55
C GLY A 344 29.67 -9.42 -0.18
N ILE A 345 30.01 -8.25 0.38
CA ILE A 345 31.42 -7.86 0.60
C ILE A 345 32.18 -8.81 1.54
N GLY A 346 31.48 -9.42 2.51
CA GLY A 346 32.04 -10.36 3.47
C GLY A 346 32.17 -11.80 2.97
N GLY A 347 31.59 -12.10 1.80
CA GLY A 347 31.47 -13.45 1.27
C GLY A 347 32.57 -13.89 0.30
N ASP A 348 32.31 -15.06 -0.27
CA ASP A 348 33.02 -15.73 -1.36
C ASP A 348 32.01 -16.54 -2.23
N GLU A 349 32.50 -17.38 -3.14
CA GLU A 349 31.65 -18.21 -4.02
C GLU A 349 30.66 -19.15 -3.29
N LYS A 350 30.83 -19.34 -1.98
CA LYS A 350 30.03 -20.25 -1.15
C LYS A 350 29.00 -19.52 -0.29
N GLU A 351 28.97 -18.18 -0.28
CA GLU A 351 28.11 -17.42 0.64
C GLU A 351 26.62 -17.75 0.42
N TRP A 352 26.16 -17.72 -0.83
CA TRP A 352 24.82 -18.14 -1.21
C TRP A 352 24.54 -19.59 -0.85
N TYR A 353 25.48 -20.50 -1.11
CA TYR A 353 25.32 -21.92 -0.77
C TYR A 353 25.14 -22.16 0.73
N LYS A 354 25.92 -21.46 1.57
CA LYS A 354 25.90 -21.65 3.03
C LYS A 354 24.69 -21.01 3.70
N ASN A 355 24.28 -19.83 3.24
CA ASN A 355 23.33 -18.99 3.97
C ASN A 355 22.01 -18.74 3.22
N GLY A 356 22.01 -18.86 1.88
CA GLY A 356 20.87 -18.52 1.03
C GLY A 356 20.10 -19.72 0.47
N ALA A 357 20.51 -20.95 0.78
CA ALA A 357 19.85 -22.20 0.35
C ALA A 357 19.35 -22.23 -1.12
N PRO A 358 20.13 -21.77 -2.12
CA PRO A 358 19.63 -21.60 -3.49
C PRO A 358 19.17 -22.92 -4.12
N ALA A 359 19.78 -24.05 -3.78
CA ALA A 359 19.34 -25.36 -4.27
C ALA A 359 17.92 -25.70 -3.79
N ALA A 360 17.62 -25.49 -2.51
CA ALA A 360 16.30 -25.79 -1.95
C ALA A 360 15.21 -24.89 -2.56
N ILE A 361 15.48 -23.59 -2.63
CA ILE A 361 14.58 -22.59 -3.25
C ILE A 361 14.26 -22.99 -4.70
N LEU A 362 15.30 -23.22 -5.51
CA LEU A 362 15.13 -23.53 -6.93
C LEU A 362 14.49 -24.90 -7.15
N ASP A 363 14.92 -25.94 -6.42
CA ASP A 363 14.36 -27.29 -6.53
C ASP A 363 12.86 -27.31 -6.16
N ASN A 364 12.46 -26.56 -5.12
CA ASN A 364 11.07 -26.41 -4.72
C ASN A 364 10.25 -25.74 -5.83
N LEU A 365 10.73 -24.62 -6.37
CA LEU A 365 10.06 -23.92 -7.46
C LEU A 365 10.00 -24.75 -8.76
N TYR A 366 11.01 -25.57 -9.06
CA TYR A 366 10.97 -26.53 -10.17
C TYR A 366 9.95 -27.65 -9.93
N ALA A 367 9.82 -28.13 -8.70
CA ALA A 367 8.80 -29.11 -8.34
C ALA A 367 7.38 -28.55 -8.50
N GLU A 368 7.21 -27.25 -8.26
CA GLU A 368 5.96 -26.51 -8.44
C GLU A 368 5.72 -26.07 -9.90
N GLY A 369 6.69 -26.26 -10.80
CA GLY A 369 6.57 -25.88 -12.21
C GLY A 369 6.63 -24.38 -12.47
N LYS A 370 7.23 -23.61 -11.55
CA LYS A 370 7.26 -22.12 -11.61
C LYS A 370 8.46 -21.54 -12.35
N LEU A 371 9.49 -22.35 -12.60
CA LEU A 371 10.76 -21.94 -13.22
C LEU A 371 11.02 -22.63 -14.56
N GLU A 372 11.64 -21.88 -15.46
CA GLU A 372 12.35 -22.45 -16.60
C GLU A 372 13.69 -23.06 -16.15
N PRO A 373 14.04 -24.31 -16.55
CA PRO A 373 15.29 -24.94 -16.16
C PRO A 373 16.52 -24.11 -16.56
N MET A 374 17.28 -23.64 -15.57
CA MET A 374 18.46 -22.80 -15.74
C MET A 374 19.68 -23.30 -14.97
N ILE A 375 20.88 -22.95 -15.44
CA ILE A 375 22.12 -23.10 -14.69
C ILE A 375 22.34 -21.84 -13.83
N VAL A 376 22.77 -22.00 -12.58
CA VAL A 376 23.15 -20.87 -11.72
C VAL A 376 24.63 -20.94 -11.39
N VAL A 377 25.36 -19.86 -11.68
CA VAL A 377 26.79 -19.72 -11.40
C VAL A 377 26.95 -18.75 -10.24
N MET A 378 27.60 -19.19 -9.17
CA MET A 378 27.88 -18.38 -7.97
C MET A 378 29.41 -18.15 -7.90
N PRO A 379 29.94 -17.09 -8.55
CA PRO A 379 31.36 -16.82 -8.56
C PRO A 379 31.83 -16.10 -7.29
N ASN A 380 33.13 -16.16 -7.00
CA ASN A 380 33.73 -15.18 -6.10
C ASN A 380 33.79 -13.82 -6.83
N GLY A 381 33.11 -12.81 -6.30
CA GLY A 381 33.00 -11.47 -6.89
C GLY A 381 34.24 -10.60 -6.66
N ARG A 382 35.22 -11.04 -5.85
CA ARG A 382 36.44 -10.31 -5.52
C ARG A 382 37.59 -10.72 -6.47
N ALA A 383 37.77 -10.01 -7.58
CA ALA A 383 38.76 -10.37 -8.60
C ALA A 383 40.16 -9.83 -8.28
N MET A 384 40.90 -10.58 -7.46
CA MET A 384 42.30 -10.30 -7.12
C MET A 384 43.04 -11.61 -6.78
N LYS A 385 44.38 -11.58 -6.74
CA LYS A 385 45.19 -12.79 -6.50
C LYS A 385 44.92 -13.46 -5.14
N ASN A 386 44.70 -12.65 -4.10
CA ASN A 386 44.25 -13.14 -2.80
C ASN A 386 42.79 -12.71 -2.60
N ASP A 387 41.86 -13.52 -3.11
CA ASP A 387 40.43 -13.24 -3.12
C ASP A 387 39.70 -13.67 -1.84
N ARG A 388 40.43 -13.99 -0.75
CA ARG A 388 39.85 -14.34 0.54
C ARG A 388 39.29 -13.12 1.28
N ALA A 389 38.18 -13.31 1.98
CA ALA A 389 37.57 -12.32 2.86
C ALA A 389 38.30 -12.23 4.22
N GLU A 390 39.58 -11.87 4.20
CA GLU A 390 40.42 -11.75 5.41
C GLU A 390 40.85 -10.30 5.66
N GLY A 391 41.19 -9.93 6.90
CA GLY A 391 41.62 -8.57 7.27
C GLY A 391 40.53 -7.50 7.10
N ASN A 392 40.91 -6.23 6.87
CA ASN A 392 39.95 -5.16 6.57
C ASN A 392 39.36 -5.38 5.16
N ILE A 393 38.13 -5.88 5.06
CA ILE A 393 37.45 -6.15 3.79
C ILE A 393 37.00 -4.87 3.07
N PHE A 394 36.97 -3.73 3.77
CA PHE A 394 36.67 -2.41 3.22
C PHE A 394 37.92 -1.65 2.76
N ALA A 395 39.09 -2.28 2.75
CA ALA A 395 40.31 -1.69 2.19
C ALA A 395 40.12 -1.37 0.69
N GLN A 396 40.72 -0.27 0.24
CA GLN A 396 40.53 0.28 -1.11
C GLN A 396 40.83 -0.73 -2.22
N ASP A 397 41.89 -1.52 -2.08
CA ASP A 397 42.30 -2.55 -3.04
C ASP A 397 41.27 -3.69 -3.11
N LYS A 398 40.70 -4.11 -1.98
CA LYS A 398 39.67 -5.15 -1.94
C LYS A 398 38.34 -4.69 -2.50
N VAL A 399 37.94 -3.47 -2.21
CA VAL A 399 36.75 -2.84 -2.81
C VAL A 399 36.94 -2.72 -4.33
N ALA A 400 38.12 -2.29 -4.79
CA ALA A 400 38.45 -2.22 -6.22
C ALA A 400 38.47 -3.58 -6.92
N ALA A 401 38.79 -4.66 -6.20
CA ALA A 401 38.74 -6.02 -6.74
C ALA A 401 37.31 -6.45 -7.13
N PHE A 402 36.27 -5.95 -6.45
CA PHE A 402 34.89 -6.17 -6.87
C PHE A 402 34.56 -5.44 -8.17
N ALA A 403 35.06 -4.22 -8.40
CA ALA A 403 34.92 -3.57 -9.70
C ALA A 403 35.70 -4.30 -10.82
N THR A 404 36.90 -4.79 -10.50
CA THR A 404 37.73 -5.57 -11.43
C THR A 404 37.03 -6.84 -11.92
N PHE A 405 36.11 -7.39 -11.13
CA PHE A 405 35.36 -8.59 -11.48
C PHE A 405 34.47 -8.43 -12.71
N GLU A 406 34.09 -7.21 -13.12
CA GLU A 406 33.38 -7.01 -14.38
C GLU A 406 34.15 -7.59 -15.57
N LYS A 407 35.45 -7.28 -15.65
CA LYS A 407 36.33 -7.77 -16.72
C LYS A 407 36.53 -9.27 -16.64
N ASP A 408 36.66 -9.80 -15.43
CA ASP A 408 36.80 -11.24 -15.20
C ASP A 408 35.53 -12.01 -15.58
N LEU A 409 34.35 -11.49 -15.21
CA LEU A 409 33.06 -12.04 -15.56
C LEU A 409 32.88 -12.13 -17.08
N LEU A 410 33.11 -11.01 -17.78
CA LEU A 410 32.88 -10.89 -19.22
C LEU A 410 33.93 -11.62 -20.06
N ASN A 411 35.22 -11.51 -19.71
CA ASN A 411 36.31 -12.00 -20.56
C ASN A 411 36.82 -13.39 -20.19
N ASP A 412 36.59 -13.86 -18.95
CA ASP A 412 37.12 -15.13 -18.46
C ASP A 412 36.01 -16.11 -18.07
N LEU A 413 35.12 -15.74 -17.13
CA LEU A 413 34.13 -16.67 -16.56
C LEU A 413 32.99 -17.02 -17.53
N ILE A 414 32.35 -16.05 -18.19
CA ILE A 414 31.31 -16.31 -19.19
C ILE A 414 31.85 -17.21 -20.31
N PRO A 415 33.01 -16.91 -20.95
CA PRO A 415 33.61 -17.78 -21.95
C PRO A 415 33.94 -19.19 -21.44
N TYR A 416 34.40 -19.32 -20.19
CA TYR A 416 34.61 -20.63 -19.56
C TYR A 416 33.31 -21.43 -19.47
N VAL A 417 32.24 -20.82 -18.96
CA VAL A 417 30.93 -21.47 -18.80
C VAL A 417 30.38 -21.89 -20.16
N GLU A 418 30.45 -21.01 -21.17
CA GLU A 418 30.00 -21.31 -22.54
C GLU A 418 30.78 -22.42 -23.23
N LYS A 419 32.05 -22.61 -22.87
CA LYS A 419 32.89 -23.69 -23.40
C LYS A 419 32.63 -25.02 -22.68
N LYS A 420 32.40 -24.99 -21.37
CA LYS A 420 32.30 -26.18 -20.52
C LYS A 420 30.88 -26.74 -20.45
N PHE A 421 29.88 -25.88 -20.49
CA PHE A 421 28.46 -26.21 -20.36
C PHE A 421 27.70 -25.86 -21.64
N LYS A 422 26.66 -26.65 -21.96
CA LYS A 422 25.82 -26.38 -23.11
C LYS A 422 24.80 -25.31 -22.72
N VAL A 423 25.14 -24.05 -22.96
CA VAL A 423 24.33 -22.88 -22.62
C VAL A 423 23.97 -22.06 -23.86
N TYR A 424 22.99 -21.17 -23.72
CA TYR A 424 22.76 -20.08 -24.66
C TYR A 424 23.83 -18.99 -24.47
N LYS A 425 24.02 -18.16 -25.51
CA LYS A 425 25.10 -17.16 -25.57
C LYS A 425 24.60 -15.72 -25.79
N ASP A 426 23.33 -15.60 -26.14
CA ASP A 426 22.64 -14.32 -26.29
C ASP A 426 22.25 -13.72 -24.92
N ARG A 427 21.77 -12.48 -24.94
CA ARG A 427 21.42 -11.73 -23.73
C ARG A 427 20.09 -12.17 -23.13
N GLU A 428 19.15 -12.60 -23.98
CA GLU A 428 17.80 -13.04 -23.61
C GLU A 428 17.84 -14.27 -22.68
N HIS A 429 18.93 -15.05 -22.73
CA HIS A 429 19.14 -16.22 -21.87
C HIS A 429 20.25 -16.03 -20.82
N ARG A 430 20.64 -14.78 -20.54
CA ARG A 430 21.65 -14.45 -19.53
C ARG A 430 21.10 -13.47 -18.49
N ALA A 431 21.12 -13.91 -17.24
CA ALA A 431 20.69 -13.14 -16.07
C ALA A 431 21.85 -12.87 -15.12
N ILE A 432 21.78 -11.75 -14.39
CA ILE A 432 22.71 -11.40 -13.31
C ILE A 432 21.91 -10.92 -12.09
N ALA A 433 22.26 -11.42 -10.91
CA ALA A 433 21.65 -11.00 -9.66
C ALA A 433 22.66 -11.03 -8.51
N GLY A 434 22.38 -10.37 -7.39
CA GLY A 434 23.26 -10.45 -6.22
C GLY A 434 22.81 -9.61 -5.05
N LEU A 435 23.40 -9.88 -3.88
CA LEU A 435 23.10 -9.23 -2.61
C LEU A 435 24.18 -8.21 -2.20
N SER A 436 23.80 -7.13 -1.52
CA SER A 436 24.73 -6.16 -0.92
C SER A 436 25.73 -5.60 -1.96
N MET A 437 27.03 -5.77 -1.73
CA MET A 437 28.11 -5.48 -2.70
C MET A 437 27.91 -6.17 -4.06
N GLY A 438 27.41 -7.41 -4.06
CA GLY A 438 27.04 -8.16 -5.26
C GLY A 438 25.79 -7.61 -5.95
N GLY A 439 24.88 -6.99 -5.19
CA GLY A 439 23.76 -6.20 -5.73
C GLY A 439 24.24 -4.94 -6.43
N GLY A 440 25.18 -4.21 -5.82
CA GLY A 440 25.83 -3.08 -6.47
C GLY A 440 26.64 -3.46 -7.72
N GLN A 441 27.35 -4.61 -7.69
CA GLN A 441 27.94 -5.20 -8.91
C GLN A 441 26.88 -5.52 -9.96
N THR A 442 25.75 -6.10 -9.55
CA THR A 442 24.65 -6.44 -10.45
C THR A 442 24.12 -5.22 -11.18
N LEU A 443 23.89 -4.11 -10.48
CA LEU A 443 23.49 -2.85 -11.11
C LEU A 443 24.60 -2.34 -12.05
N ASN A 444 25.83 -2.22 -11.56
CA ASN A 444 26.95 -1.68 -12.32
C ASN A 444 27.21 -2.48 -13.61
N PHE A 445 27.16 -3.81 -13.54
CA PHE A 445 27.52 -4.68 -14.66
C PHE A 445 26.31 -4.96 -15.55
N GLY A 446 25.14 -5.19 -14.96
CA GLY A 446 23.91 -5.42 -15.71
C GLY A 446 23.53 -4.22 -16.56
N LEU A 447 23.46 -3.02 -15.94
CA LEU A 447 23.12 -1.78 -16.64
C LEU A 447 24.28 -1.23 -17.47
N GLY A 448 25.53 -1.53 -17.09
CA GLY A 448 26.71 -1.18 -17.88
C GLY A 448 26.90 -2.03 -19.15
N ASN A 449 26.29 -3.23 -19.21
CA ASN A 449 26.48 -4.20 -20.29
C ASN A 449 25.14 -4.76 -20.78
N LEU A 450 24.21 -3.87 -21.17
CA LEU A 450 22.86 -4.24 -21.63
C LEU A 450 22.85 -5.18 -22.84
N ASP A 451 23.90 -5.17 -23.68
CA ASP A 451 24.06 -6.10 -24.80
C ASP A 451 24.38 -7.54 -24.36
N THR A 452 24.71 -7.75 -23.08
CA THR A 452 25.09 -9.05 -22.49
C THR A 452 24.00 -9.64 -21.59
N PHE A 453 23.23 -8.81 -20.88
CA PHE A 453 22.23 -9.24 -19.91
C PHE A 453 20.85 -8.66 -20.23
N SER A 454 19.81 -9.50 -20.14
CA SER A 454 18.40 -9.07 -20.24
C SER A 454 17.64 -9.10 -18.91
N TRP A 455 18.22 -9.71 -17.88
CA TRP A 455 17.57 -9.90 -16.58
C TRP A 455 18.52 -9.49 -15.46
N VAL A 456 18.16 -8.47 -14.70
CA VAL A 456 19.02 -7.85 -13.68
C VAL A 456 18.29 -7.81 -12.35
N GLY A 457 18.83 -8.49 -11.31
CA GLY A 457 18.19 -8.64 -9.99
C GLY A 457 19.07 -8.18 -8.83
N ALA A 458 18.90 -6.94 -8.40
CA ALA A 458 19.80 -6.27 -7.48
C ALA A 458 19.19 -6.15 -6.07
N PHE A 459 19.76 -6.87 -5.10
CA PHE A 459 19.21 -6.99 -3.74
C PHE A 459 20.06 -6.19 -2.74
N SER A 460 19.47 -5.23 -2.02
CA SER A 460 20.16 -4.34 -1.07
C SER A 460 21.45 -3.71 -1.63
N SER A 461 21.37 -3.08 -2.80
CA SER A 461 22.53 -2.83 -3.67
C SER A 461 23.41 -1.64 -3.23
N ALA A 462 24.39 -1.88 -2.36
CA ALA A 462 25.45 -0.93 -1.97
C ALA A 462 26.59 -1.67 -1.23
N PRO A 463 27.78 -1.07 -0.99
CA PRO A 463 28.16 0.34 -1.10
C PRO A 463 28.79 0.79 -2.44
N ASN A 464 29.00 -0.10 -3.40
CA ASN A 464 29.71 0.20 -4.67
C ASN A 464 28.79 0.67 -5.82
N THR A 465 27.51 0.93 -5.54
CA THR A 465 26.54 1.36 -6.55
C THR A 465 26.84 2.79 -6.97
N LYS A 466 27.08 2.99 -8.27
CA LYS A 466 27.27 4.32 -8.85
C LYS A 466 26.05 5.22 -8.61
N ILE A 467 26.24 6.54 -8.71
CA ILE A 467 25.09 7.45 -8.77
C ILE A 467 24.26 7.15 -10.03
N PRO A 468 22.94 7.35 -10.01
CA PRO A 468 22.06 6.87 -11.08
C PRO A 468 22.46 7.33 -12.50
N GLU A 469 22.91 8.58 -12.65
CA GLU A 469 23.31 9.17 -13.93
C GLU A 469 24.57 8.50 -14.51
N GLU A 470 25.50 8.10 -13.66
CA GLU A 470 26.69 7.33 -14.05
C GLU A 470 26.38 5.83 -14.26
N LEU A 471 25.38 5.33 -13.54
CA LEU A 471 24.94 3.94 -13.60
C LEU A 471 24.24 3.62 -14.92
N LEU A 472 23.38 4.53 -15.38
CA LEU A 472 22.59 4.38 -16.59
C LEU A 472 22.53 5.70 -17.39
N PRO A 473 23.64 6.07 -18.07
CA PRO A 473 23.68 7.31 -18.85
C PRO A 473 22.78 7.31 -20.10
N ASN A 474 22.27 6.14 -20.51
CA ASN A 474 21.31 5.99 -21.60
C ASN A 474 20.09 5.16 -21.15
N PRO A 475 19.10 5.79 -20.49
CA PRO A 475 17.94 5.10 -19.94
C PRO A 475 17.06 4.41 -20.98
N GLU A 476 17.00 4.92 -22.21
CA GLU A 476 16.19 4.32 -23.28
C GLU A 476 16.58 2.87 -23.57
N LYS A 477 17.89 2.56 -23.55
CA LYS A 477 18.35 1.17 -23.74
C LYS A 477 17.88 0.23 -22.63
N ALA A 478 17.73 0.71 -21.39
CA ALA A 478 17.29 -0.14 -20.28
C ALA A 478 15.82 -0.56 -20.41
N LYS A 479 15.01 0.13 -21.23
CA LYS A 479 13.62 -0.28 -21.52
C LYS A 479 13.55 -1.62 -22.24
N GLU A 480 14.63 -2.03 -22.90
CA GLU A 480 14.82 -3.33 -23.57
C GLU A 480 15.21 -4.48 -22.62
N LEU A 481 15.40 -4.22 -21.32
CA LEU A 481 15.53 -5.29 -20.33
C LEU A 481 14.19 -6.03 -20.21
N GLU A 482 14.25 -7.34 -20.02
CA GLU A 482 13.06 -8.13 -19.71
C GLU A 482 12.62 -7.84 -18.28
N VAL A 483 13.57 -7.89 -17.33
CA VAL A 483 13.34 -7.56 -15.91
C VAL A 483 14.51 -6.77 -15.35
N LEU A 484 14.18 -5.66 -14.69
CA LEU A 484 15.05 -4.96 -13.76
C LEU A 484 14.39 -5.00 -12.37
N TRP A 485 14.96 -5.75 -11.45
CA TRP A 485 14.49 -5.92 -10.07
C TRP A 485 15.44 -5.22 -9.12
N ILE A 486 14.90 -4.33 -8.29
CA ILE A 486 15.61 -3.63 -7.22
C ILE A 486 14.85 -3.89 -5.93
N SER A 487 15.49 -4.48 -4.94
CA SER A 487 14.87 -4.75 -3.65
C SER A 487 15.69 -4.27 -2.46
N CYS A 488 15.00 -4.06 -1.34
CA CYS A 488 15.61 -3.74 -0.07
C CYS A 488 14.63 -3.99 1.09
N GLY A 489 15.13 -4.52 2.20
CA GLY A 489 14.37 -4.61 3.44
C GLY A 489 14.03 -3.22 3.98
N ASN A 490 12.83 -3.04 4.54
CA ASN A 490 12.38 -1.74 5.05
C ASN A 490 13.19 -1.22 6.27
N ALA A 491 13.91 -2.11 6.97
CA ALA A 491 14.81 -1.78 8.07
C ALA A 491 16.29 -1.84 7.65
N ASP A 492 16.57 -2.07 6.36
CA ASP A 492 17.93 -2.09 5.82
C ASP A 492 18.49 -0.65 5.69
N GLY A 493 19.67 -0.43 6.25
CA GLY A 493 20.37 0.86 6.17
C GLY A 493 20.77 1.27 4.74
N LEU A 494 20.68 0.37 3.76
CA LEU A 494 20.98 0.62 2.36
C LEU A 494 19.76 1.08 1.53
N MET A 495 18.57 1.20 2.13
CA MET A 495 17.37 1.70 1.45
C MET A 495 17.58 3.01 0.66
N PRO A 496 18.36 4.02 1.13
CA PRO A 496 18.60 5.24 0.36
C PRO A 496 19.24 4.98 -1.03
N PHE A 497 20.07 3.95 -1.16
CA PHE A 497 20.71 3.58 -2.43
C PHE A 497 19.73 2.91 -3.39
N SER A 498 18.92 1.98 -2.90
CA SER A 498 17.88 1.34 -3.72
C SER A 498 16.81 2.35 -4.14
N LYS A 499 16.39 3.23 -3.22
CA LYS A 499 15.42 4.29 -3.49
C LYS A 499 15.92 5.27 -4.55
N ARG A 500 17.11 5.86 -4.39
CA ARG A 500 17.61 6.87 -5.36
C ARG A 500 17.72 6.30 -6.78
N THR A 501 18.06 5.01 -6.92
CA THR A 501 18.13 4.35 -8.23
C THR A 501 16.72 4.13 -8.80
N SER A 502 15.76 3.68 -7.99
CA SER A 502 14.37 3.52 -8.42
C SER A 502 13.69 4.85 -8.78
N ASP A 503 13.94 5.91 -8.01
CA ASP A 503 13.43 7.25 -8.30
C ASP A 503 13.92 7.72 -9.68
N TYR A 504 15.23 7.60 -9.95
CA TYR A 504 15.82 7.95 -11.25
C TYR A 504 15.21 7.13 -12.40
N LEU A 505 15.09 5.81 -12.24
CA LEU A 505 14.49 4.94 -13.26
C LEU A 505 13.02 5.31 -13.53
N SER A 506 12.28 5.67 -12.49
CA SER A 506 10.89 6.14 -12.61
C SER A 506 10.80 7.47 -13.35
N ALA A 507 11.69 8.41 -13.06
CA ALA A 507 11.78 9.70 -13.75
C ALA A 507 12.12 9.54 -15.25
N GLN A 508 12.90 8.51 -15.60
CA GLN A 508 13.31 8.20 -16.98
C GLN A 508 12.41 7.18 -17.70
N ASP A 509 11.25 6.84 -17.13
CA ASP A 509 10.29 5.88 -17.72
C ASP A 509 10.87 4.48 -17.99
N VAL A 510 11.85 4.04 -17.20
CA VAL A 510 12.43 2.70 -17.32
C VAL A 510 11.56 1.70 -16.53
N PRO A 511 10.96 0.68 -17.18
CA PRO A 511 10.17 -0.32 -16.47
C PRO A 511 11.06 -1.13 -15.52
N HIS A 512 10.73 -1.12 -14.24
CA HIS A 512 11.46 -1.86 -13.21
C HIS A 512 10.54 -2.24 -12.05
N ILE A 513 10.93 -3.25 -11.29
CA ILE A 513 10.31 -3.64 -10.02
C ILE A 513 11.12 -3.01 -8.90
N PHE A 514 10.48 -2.19 -8.08
CA PHE A 514 11.03 -1.76 -6.80
C PHE A 514 10.28 -2.48 -5.68
N TYR A 515 10.93 -3.46 -5.06
CA TYR A 515 10.33 -4.37 -4.10
C TYR A 515 10.83 -4.09 -2.69
N VAL A 516 9.95 -3.54 -1.85
CA VAL A 516 10.20 -3.29 -0.44
C VAL A 516 9.48 -4.33 0.39
N GLU A 517 10.23 -4.99 1.27
CA GLU A 517 9.73 -6.07 2.12
C GLU A 517 10.11 -5.87 3.60
N PRO A 518 9.44 -6.54 4.55
CA PRO A 518 9.85 -6.52 5.95
C PRO A 518 11.22 -7.20 6.13
N GLY A 519 12.17 -6.52 6.77
CA GLY A 519 13.46 -7.13 7.10
C GLY A 519 14.63 -6.14 7.11
N GLY A 520 15.77 -6.60 7.58
CA GLY A 520 17.01 -5.82 7.63
C GLY A 520 17.97 -6.16 6.49
N HIS A 521 19.26 -5.93 6.70
CA HIS A 521 20.32 -6.28 5.76
C HIS A 521 20.77 -7.74 5.97
N ASP A 522 19.90 -8.71 5.64
CA ASP A 522 20.10 -10.11 6.01
C ASP A 522 19.56 -11.12 4.98
N PHE A 523 19.86 -12.41 5.22
CA PHE A 523 19.50 -13.49 4.32
C PHE A 523 18.01 -13.83 4.30
N GLU A 524 17.20 -13.43 5.28
CA GLU A 524 15.75 -13.65 5.18
C GLU A 524 15.18 -12.84 3.99
N VAL A 525 15.62 -11.59 3.85
CA VAL A 525 15.31 -10.72 2.71
C VAL A 525 15.88 -11.30 1.41
N TRP A 526 17.18 -11.60 1.35
CA TRP A 526 17.81 -12.01 0.09
C TRP A 526 17.36 -13.39 -0.42
N LYS A 527 16.94 -14.30 0.47
CA LYS A 527 16.31 -15.57 0.07
C LYS A 527 14.95 -15.31 -0.59
N ASN A 528 14.14 -14.43 0.01
CA ASN A 528 12.86 -14.02 -0.56
C ASN A 528 13.05 -13.37 -1.93
N ASP A 529 14.02 -12.46 -2.06
CA ASP A 529 14.38 -11.85 -3.33
C ASP A 529 14.77 -12.86 -4.40
N LEU A 530 15.62 -13.85 -4.07
CA LEU A 530 15.96 -14.93 -4.99
C LEU A 530 14.72 -15.75 -5.40
N TYR A 531 13.84 -16.05 -4.45
CA TYR A 531 12.58 -16.75 -4.70
C TYR A 531 11.68 -15.96 -5.66
N MET A 532 11.49 -14.67 -5.42
CA MET A 532 10.61 -13.82 -6.22
C MET A 532 11.21 -13.54 -7.61
N PHE A 533 12.48 -13.14 -7.68
CA PHE A 533 13.15 -12.80 -8.94
C PHE A 533 13.30 -14.01 -9.87
N SER A 534 13.67 -15.18 -9.34
CA SER A 534 13.87 -16.38 -10.17
C SER A 534 12.59 -16.79 -10.92
N GLN A 535 11.43 -16.57 -10.31
CA GLN A 535 10.13 -16.81 -10.92
C GLN A 535 9.78 -15.88 -12.07
N LEU A 536 10.60 -14.87 -12.40
CA LEU A 536 10.40 -14.03 -13.57
C LEU A 536 11.32 -14.42 -14.72
N LEU A 537 12.39 -15.18 -14.46
CA LEU A 537 13.47 -15.41 -15.41
C LEU A 537 13.07 -16.27 -16.61
N PHE A 538 13.58 -15.87 -17.78
CA PHE A 538 13.60 -16.64 -19.03
C PHE A 538 12.22 -17.06 -19.56
N LYS A 539 11.18 -16.29 -19.23
CA LYS A 539 9.81 -16.48 -19.71
C LYS A 539 9.12 -15.14 -19.94
N PRO A 540 8.03 -15.07 -20.71
CA PRO A 540 7.31 -13.82 -20.92
C PRO A 540 6.87 -13.18 -19.60
N VAL A 541 7.11 -11.87 -19.46
CA VAL A 541 6.72 -11.07 -18.29
C VAL A 541 5.78 -9.94 -18.68
N ASP A 542 4.80 -9.66 -17.83
CA ASP A 542 3.91 -8.51 -17.99
C ASP A 542 4.47 -7.31 -17.22
N LYS A 543 5.14 -6.41 -17.96
CA LYS A 543 5.74 -5.19 -17.39
C LYS A 543 4.71 -4.26 -16.74
N SER A 544 3.42 -4.35 -17.10
CA SER A 544 2.36 -3.53 -16.48
C SER A 544 2.10 -3.89 -15.01
N LEU A 545 2.61 -5.04 -14.56
CA LEU A 545 2.48 -5.52 -13.18
C LEU A 545 3.66 -5.13 -12.29
N PHE A 546 4.75 -4.56 -12.84
CA PHE A 546 6.00 -4.36 -12.09
C PHE A 546 5.83 -3.50 -10.83
N ASN A 547 5.05 -2.43 -10.90
CA ASN A 547 4.79 -1.55 -9.75
C ASN A 547 3.84 -2.15 -8.69
N LYS A 548 3.33 -3.37 -8.91
CA LYS A 548 2.35 -4.03 -8.03
C LYS A 548 2.96 -5.15 -7.16
N TYR A 549 4.23 -5.49 -7.37
CA TYR A 549 4.90 -6.57 -6.63
C TYR A 549 5.19 -6.21 -5.17
N SER A 550 5.52 -4.94 -4.89
CA SER A 550 5.89 -4.51 -3.54
C SER A 550 4.78 -4.76 -2.52
N VAL A 551 5.15 -5.30 -1.36
CA VAL A 551 4.24 -5.56 -0.23
C VAL A 551 4.24 -4.41 0.77
N LEU A 552 5.31 -3.63 0.83
CA LEU A 552 5.42 -2.39 1.59
C LEU A 552 5.71 -1.20 0.68
N GLY A 553 5.41 -0.01 1.17
CA GLY A 553 5.78 1.25 0.53
C GLY A 553 6.91 1.95 1.28
N LEU A 554 7.29 3.11 0.78
CA LEU A 554 8.19 4.01 1.51
C LEU A 554 7.39 4.94 2.43
N PRO A 555 7.87 5.26 3.64
CA PRO A 555 7.22 6.26 4.49
C PRO A 555 7.02 7.58 3.74
N ALA A 556 5.83 8.17 3.84
CA ALA A 556 5.58 9.47 3.22
C ALA A 556 6.51 10.54 3.80
N SER A 557 6.94 11.49 2.96
CA SER A 557 7.84 12.57 3.39
C SER A 557 7.20 13.55 4.39
N THR A 558 5.87 13.49 4.53
CA THR A 558 5.07 14.26 5.48
C THR A 558 4.85 13.54 6.80
N ASN A 559 5.42 12.34 7.00
CA ASN A 559 5.35 11.65 8.27
C ASN A 559 6.12 12.41 9.36
N ILE A 560 5.64 12.36 10.60
CA ILE A 560 6.46 12.80 11.73
C ILE A 560 7.70 11.93 11.87
N ARG A 561 8.73 12.47 12.55
CA ARG A 561 10.01 11.78 12.73
C ARG A 561 9.82 10.36 13.29
N ARG A 562 10.40 9.37 12.59
CA ARG A 562 10.35 7.91 12.89
C ARG A 562 9.01 7.22 12.68
N SER A 563 7.96 7.93 12.23
CA SER A 563 6.74 7.24 11.84
C SER A 563 6.97 6.47 10.52
N SER A 564 6.63 5.18 10.54
CA SER A 564 6.75 4.31 9.38
C SER A 564 5.51 4.32 8.48
N TYR A 565 4.43 4.99 8.90
CA TYR A 565 3.16 5.11 8.18
C TYR A 565 2.64 6.56 8.21
N PRO A 566 1.83 6.98 7.21
CA PRO A 566 1.48 6.25 5.99
C PRO A 566 2.69 5.89 5.10
N GLN A 567 2.52 4.82 4.32
CA GLN A 567 3.49 4.37 3.31
C GLN A 567 2.92 4.53 1.91
N ILE A 568 3.77 4.91 0.96
CA ILE A 568 3.42 5.08 -0.44
C ILE A 568 4.04 3.95 -1.24
N LEU A 569 3.18 3.16 -1.89
CA LEU A 569 3.59 2.06 -2.76
C LEU A 569 4.10 2.61 -4.12
N PRO A 570 4.91 1.84 -4.87
CA PRO A 570 5.42 2.27 -6.19
C PRO A 570 4.31 2.62 -7.20
N ASP A 571 3.12 2.03 -7.05
CA ASP A 571 1.93 2.33 -7.86
C ASP A 571 1.04 3.43 -7.27
N LYS A 572 1.57 4.26 -6.36
CA LYS A 572 0.91 5.42 -5.74
C LYS A 572 -0.30 5.10 -4.87
N ARG A 573 -0.53 3.82 -4.55
CA ARG A 573 -1.44 3.43 -3.47
C ARG A 573 -0.81 3.77 -2.12
N VAL A 574 -1.64 4.10 -1.14
CA VAL A 574 -1.18 4.46 0.20
C VAL A 574 -1.64 3.42 1.21
N ILE A 575 -0.70 2.92 2.01
CA ILE A 575 -1.00 2.09 3.17
C ILE A 575 -1.08 3.00 4.39
N PHE A 576 -2.25 3.05 5.02
CA PHE A 576 -2.42 3.66 6.33
C PHE A 576 -2.43 2.58 7.40
N LYS A 577 -1.83 2.87 8.55
CA LYS A 577 -1.87 1.99 9.73
C LYS A 577 -1.92 2.82 11.01
N THR A 578 -2.86 2.52 11.90
CA THR A 578 -3.04 3.25 13.16
C THR A 578 -3.52 2.32 14.27
N LYS A 579 -3.25 2.63 15.53
CA LYS A 579 -3.67 1.82 16.68
C LYS A 579 -4.88 2.47 17.36
N ALA A 580 -6.01 1.76 17.38
CA ALA A 580 -7.26 2.21 18.01
C ALA A 580 -8.05 1.00 18.53
N PRO A 581 -7.63 0.38 19.66
CA PRO A 581 -8.16 -0.91 20.12
C PRO A 581 -9.64 -0.88 20.52
N GLU A 582 -10.15 0.28 20.90
CA GLU A 582 -11.54 0.46 21.35
C GLU A 582 -12.46 1.03 20.27
N ALA A 583 -11.91 1.39 19.09
CA ALA A 583 -12.71 1.92 17.99
C ALA A 583 -13.67 0.84 17.46
N LYS A 584 -14.88 1.25 17.08
CA LYS A 584 -15.86 0.35 16.42
C LYS A 584 -15.79 0.47 14.91
N GLN A 585 -15.51 1.68 14.42
CA GLN A 585 -15.29 1.98 13.02
C GLN A 585 -14.12 2.95 12.89
N LEU A 586 -13.28 2.70 11.90
CA LEU A 586 -12.17 3.57 11.58
C LEU A 586 -12.05 3.73 10.07
N GLN A 587 -11.88 4.96 9.59
CA GLN A 587 -11.76 5.26 8.15
C GLN A 587 -10.64 6.28 7.89
N ILE A 588 -10.13 6.30 6.65
CA ILE A 588 -9.35 7.42 6.10
C ILE A 588 -10.27 8.25 5.20
N ASP A 589 -10.23 9.57 5.35
CA ASP A 589 -10.88 10.52 4.45
C ASP A 589 -9.83 11.32 3.67
N LEU A 590 -9.74 11.07 2.36
CA LEU A 590 -8.91 11.76 1.37
C LEU A 590 -9.80 12.50 0.35
N GLY A 591 -10.99 12.94 0.76
CA GLY A 591 -12.09 13.33 -0.13
C GLY A 591 -12.95 12.12 -0.55
N LYS A 592 -12.31 10.95 -0.74
CA LYS A 592 -12.95 9.63 -0.71
C LYS A 592 -12.66 8.97 0.64
N LYS A 593 -13.69 8.32 1.21
CA LYS A 593 -13.57 7.56 2.46
C LYS A 593 -13.18 6.11 2.20
N TYR A 594 -12.24 5.61 2.99
CA TYR A 594 -11.77 4.24 2.96
C TYR A 594 -11.94 3.62 4.34
N ASP A 595 -12.76 2.58 4.45
CA ASP A 595 -12.87 1.81 5.70
C ASP A 595 -11.53 1.14 6.01
N MET A 596 -11.06 1.29 7.25
CA MET A 596 -9.90 0.60 7.78
C MET A 596 -10.32 -0.71 8.46
N GLU A 597 -9.37 -1.63 8.54
CA GLU A 597 -9.61 -3.00 9.00
C GLU A 597 -8.69 -3.33 10.17
N ILE A 598 -9.21 -3.94 11.24
CA ILE A 598 -8.40 -4.45 12.35
C ILE A 598 -7.52 -5.61 11.85
N ILE A 599 -6.23 -5.55 12.10
CA ILE A 599 -5.26 -6.55 11.64
C ILE A 599 -4.66 -7.41 12.76
N ASP A 600 -4.79 -6.99 14.01
CA ASP A 600 -4.32 -7.73 15.17
C ASP A 600 -5.18 -7.47 16.42
N ASP A 601 -4.95 -8.27 17.44
CA ASP A 601 -5.57 -8.19 18.75
C ASP A 601 -5.02 -7.07 19.63
N GLU A 602 -3.93 -6.42 19.21
CA GLU A 602 -3.44 -5.19 19.82
C GLU A 602 -4.25 -3.96 19.41
N GLY A 603 -5.13 -4.10 18.42
CA GLY A 603 -6.01 -3.02 17.95
C GLY A 603 -5.40 -2.14 16.87
N PHE A 604 -4.45 -2.65 16.08
CA PHE A 604 -4.03 -1.95 14.88
C PHE A 604 -5.06 -2.11 13.77
N TRP A 605 -5.30 -1.01 13.07
CA TRP A 605 -6.14 -0.89 11.89
C TRP A 605 -5.25 -0.60 10.68
N THR A 606 -5.61 -1.09 9.49
CA THR A 606 -4.94 -0.75 8.24
C THR A 606 -5.91 -0.60 7.07
N VAL A 607 -5.51 0.15 6.06
CA VAL A 607 -6.15 0.16 4.74
C VAL A 607 -5.10 0.43 3.67
N THR A 608 -5.30 -0.12 2.48
CA THR A 608 -4.57 0.29 1.27
C THR A 608 -5.55 0.95 0.31
N THR A 609 -5.26 2.17 -0.12
CA THR A 609 -6.12 2.92 -1.05
C THR A 609 -6.03 2.38 -2.49
N ASP A 610 -6.86 2.90 -3.39
CA ASP A 610 -6.54 2.93 -4.83
C ASP A 610 -5.42 3.95 -5.10
N SER A 611 -4.96 4.06 -6.35
CA SER A 611 -3.87 4.97 -6.73
C SER A 611 -4.29 6.41 -6.48
N ILE A 612 -3.51 7.15 -5.70
CA ILE A 612 -3.73 8.57 -5.43
C ILE A 612 -2.97 9.40 -6.47
N THR A 613 -3.55 10.51 -6.91
CA THR A 613 -2.91 11.44 -7.84
C THR A 613 -1.67 12.08 -7.22
N GLU A 614 -0.73 12.51 -8.06
CA GLU A 614 0.55 13.07 -7.58
C GLU A 614 0.38 14.37 -6.79
N GLY A 615 1.37 14.66 -5.95
CA GLY A 615 1.46 15.86 -5.14
C GLY A 615 0.69 15.80 -3.82
N PHE A 616 0.35 16.97 -3.27
CA PHE A 616 -0.14 17.10 -1.90
C PHE A 616 -1.65 16.94 -1.76
N HIS A 617 -2.07 16.14 -0.77
CA HIS A 617 -3.47 15.91 -0.40
C HIS A 617 -3.68 16.08 1.10
N TYR A 618 -4.70 16.84 1.49
CA TYR A 618 -5.18 16.83 2.87
C TYR A 618 -5.91 15.50 3.16
N TYR A 619 -5.78 15.00 4.39
CA TYR A 619 -6.54 13.83 4.83
C TYR A 619 -6.86 13.84 6.32
N SER A 620 -7.74 12.93 6.75
CA SER A 620 -8.06 12.72 8.18
C SER A 620 -8.40 11.28 8.50
N LEU A 621 -8.18 10.91 9.77
CA LEU A 621 -8.74 9.70 10.35
C LEU A 621 -10.16 10.00 10.80
N ILE A 622 -11.11 9.12 10.50
CA ILE A 622 -12.46 9.15 11.05
C ILE A 622 -12.57 8.01 12.05
N ILE A 623 -12.57 8.32 13.35
CA ILE A 623 -12.69 7.33 14.42
C ILE A 623 -14.08 7.46 15.02
N ASP A 624 -14.90 6.43 14.87
CA ASP A 624 -16.30 6.40 15.34
C ASP A 624 -17.11 7.65 14.94
N GLY A 625 -16.91 8.12 13.70
CA GLY A 625 -17.57 9.29 13.13
C GLY A 625 -16.90 10.65 13.41
N VAL A 626 -15.84 10.69 14.21
CA VAL A 626 -15.10 11.92 14.53
C VAL A 626 -13.87 12.06 13.66
N ALA A 627 -13.77 13.16 12.91
CA ALA A 627 -12.59 13.48 12.13
C ALA A 627 -11.45 14.03 13.01
N VAL A 628 -10.29 13.39 12.94
CA VAL A 628 -9.07 13.79 13.66
C VAL A 628 -7.88 13.82 12.70
N ALA A 629 -6.88 14.65 13.02
CA ALA A 629 -5.59 14.55 12.35
C ALA A 629 -4.92 13.23 12.73
N ASP A 630 -4.29 12.59 11.75
CA ASP A 630 -3.43 11.42 11.93
C ASP A 630 -2.20 11.79 12.76
N PRO A 631 -2.03 11.19 13.96
CA PRO A 631 -0.85 11.42 14.81
C PRO A 631 0.47 11.02 14.15
N ALA A 632 0.44 10.23 13.07
CA ALA A 632 1.60 9.75 12.35
C ALA A 632 2.10 10.72 11.25
N SER A 633 1.33 11.77 10.95
CA SER A 633 1.62 12.79 9.93
C SER A 633 1.91 14.14 10.57
N GLU A 634 2.75 14.93 9.91
CA GLU A 634 2.82 16.38 10.13
C GLU A 634 1.44 17.01 9.88
N SER A 635 1.22 18.18 10.48
CA SER A 635 -0.06 18.90 10.37
C SER A 635 0.05 20.16 9.52
N PHE A 636 -0.97 20.39 8.72
CA PHE A 636 -1.08 21.50 7.77
C PHE A 636 -2.40 22.21 8.02
N TYR A 637 -2.37 23.55 8.02
CA TYR A 637 -3.61 24.31 8.15
C TYR A 637 -4.31 24.40 6.80
N GLY A 638 -5.50 23.81 6.75
CA GLY A 638 -6.33 23.69 5.56
C GLY A 638 -7.70 23.11 5.94
N MET A 639 -8.69 23.21 5.05
CA MET A 639 -10.06 22.78 5.36
C MET A 639 -10.66 23.47 6.61
N GLY A 640 -10.13 24.63 7.00
CA GLY A 640 -10.54 25.40 8.19
C GLY A 640 -9.99 24.88 9.52
N ARG A 641 -9.03 23.95 9.52
CA ARG A 641 -8.45 23.36 10.74
C ARG A 641 -7.01 22.88 10.51
N MET A 642 -6.37 22.37 11.57
CA MET A 642 -5.21 21.52 11.39
C MET A 642 -5.66 20.16 10.86
N ALA A 643 -5.16 19.79 9.69
CA ALA A 643 -5.40 18.50 9.03
C ALA A 643 -4.06 17.81 8.79
N SER A 644 -4.11 16.49 8.57
CA SER A 644 -2.94 15.77 8.09
C SER A 644 -2.76 15.99 6.59
N GLY A 645 -1.55 15.78 6.11
CA GLY A 645 -1.22 15.96 4.70
C GLY A 645 -0.33 14.82 4.21
N ILE A 646 -0.56 14.36 3.00
CA ILE A 646 0.29 13.37 2.34
C ILE A 646 0.81 13.91 1.01
N GLU A 647 2.11 13.77 0.80
CA GLU A 647 2.79 14.13 -0.45
C GLU A 647 3.03 12.86 -1.27
N ILE A 648 2.25 12.69 -2.34
CA ILE A 648 2.49 11.64 -3.33
C ILE A 648 3.61 12.11 -4.28
N PRO A 649 4.72 11.35 -4.42
CA PRO A 649 5.82 11.74 -5.29
C PRO A 649 5.34 12.06 -6.71
N PHE A 650 5.84 13.18 -7.24
CA PHE A 650 5.55 13.65 -8.58
C PHE A 650 6.59 13.12 -9.56
N LYS A 651 6.18 12.81 -10.79
CA LYS A 651 7.09 12.29 -11.80
C LYS A 651 7.63 13.43 -12.67
N GLY A 652 8.94 13.64 -12.69
CA GLY A 652 9.65 14.47 -13.68
C GLY A 652 9.82 15.96 -13.34
N ASP A 653 8.97 16.53 -12.48
CA ASP A 653 9.07 17.95 -12.09
C ASP A 653 9.60 18.11 -10.65
N GLU A 654 10.91 18.35 -10.54
CA GLU A 654 11.61 18.58 -9.26
C GLU A 654 11.76 20.07 -8.91
N TYR A 655 10.97 20.96 -9.55
CA TYR A 655 11.09 22.42 -9.34
C TYR A 655 10.81 22.85 -7.90
N TYR A 656 10.15 22.01 -7.08
CA TYR A 656 9.88 22.25 -5.67
C TYR A 656 10.64 21.29 -4.72
N SER A 657 11.62 20.54 -5.25
CA SER A 657 12.48 19.67 -4.46
C SER A 657 13.56 20.47 -3.72
N LEU A 658 14.02 19.93 -2.60
CA LEU A 658 15.20 20.45 -1.92
C LEU A 658 16.45 20.05 -2.71
N LYS A 659 17.14 21.04 -3.30
CA LYS A 659 18.36 20.87 -4.10
C LYS A 659 19.57 21.48 -3.38
N GLU A 660 20.79 21.13 -3.81
CA GLU A 660 22.01 21.77 -3.33
C GLU A 660 22.21 23.15 -4.00
N VAL A 661 21.37 24.12 -3.61
CA VAL A 661 21.38 25.50 -4.09
C VAL A 661 21.38 26.48 -2.91
N PRO A 662 21.75 27.76 -3.10
CA PRO A 662 21.55 28.77 -2.06
C PRO A 662 20.05 28.88 -1.69
N HIS A 663 19.75 28.90 -0.39
CA HIS A 663 18.38 28.94 0.13
C HIS A 663 18.05 30.29 0.76
N GLY A 664 16.84 30.78 0.49
CA GLY A 664 16.26 31.95 1.15
C GLY A 664 15.61 31.61 2.50
N ASP A 665 15.23 32.66 3.24
CA ASP A 665 14.61 32.50 4.57
C ASP A 665 13.09 32.65 4.49
N ILE A 666 12.36 31.82 5.24
CA ILE A 666 10.97 32.12 5.62
C ILE A 666 10.96 32.81 6.98
N ARG A 667 10.52 34.08 7.01
CA ARG A 667 10.47 34.93 8.20
C ARG A 667 9.03 35.11 8.67
N ILE A 668 8.74 34.69 9.89
CA ILE A 668 7.42 34.86 10.52
C ILE A 668 7.33 36.24 11.16
N ASN A 669 6.32 37.03 10.78
CA ASN A 669 6.19 38.41 11.20
C ASN A 669 4.82 38.71 11.78
N LYS A 670 4.79 39.29 12.98
CA LYS A 670 3.59 39.88 13.57
C LYS A 670 3.58 41.37 13.33
N TYR A 671 2.44 41.90 12.92
CA TYR A 671 2.23 43.33 12.68
C TYR A 671 0.84 43.75 13.16
N TYR A 672 0.71 45.00 13.59
CA TYR A 672 -0.59 45.53 13.99
C TYR A 672 -1.27 46.14 12.77
N SER A 673 -2.42 45.58 12.38
CA SER A 673 -3.22 46.12 11.29
C SER A 673 -4.08 47.28 11.76
N LYS A 674 -3.91 48.43 11.12
CA LYS A 674 -4.77 49.59 11.32
C LYS A 674 -6.16 49.38 10.71
N ALA A 675 -6.27 48.56 9.66
CA ALA A 675 -7.51 48.26 8.98
C ALA A 675 -8.42 47.37 9.86
N SER A 676 -7.88 46.27 10.40
CA SER A 676 -8.66 45.36 11.26
C SER A 676 -8.60 45.72 12.76
N ARG A 677 -7.72 46.65 13.16
CA ARG A 677 -7.45 47.02 14.55
C ARG A 677 -7.07 45.83 15.41
N SER A 678 -6.26 44.93 14.84
CA SER A 678 -5.81 43.71 15.51
C SER A 678 -4.37 43.38 15.12
N TRP A 679 -3.71 42.57 15.94
CA TRP A 679 -2.46 41.93 15.53
C TRP A 679 -2.76 40.85 14.49
N ARG A 680 -1.97 40.85 13.42
CA ARG A 680 -1.99 39.84 12.36
C ARG A 680 -0.59 39.26 12.18
N GLU A 681 -0.51 38.17 11.45
CA GLU A 681 0.73 37.49 11.13
C GLU A 681 0.85 37.29 9.62
N MET A 682 2.07 37.38 9.09
CA MET A 682 2.40 37.05 7.71
C MET A 682 3.73 36.30 7.65
N TYR A 683 3.91 35.48 6.63
CA TYR A 683 5.16 34.79 6.35
C TYR A 683 5.85 35.54 5.20
N VAL A 684 7.14 35.81 5.34
CA VAL A 684 7.89 36.58 4.33
C VAL A 684 9.09 35.77 3.88
N TYR A 685 9.12 35.40 2.60
CA TYR A 685 10.31 34.86 1.95
C TYR A 685 11.28 35.99 1.59
N THR A 686 12.55 35.85 1.96
CA THR A 686 13.64 36.70 1.46
C THR A 686 14.62 35.85 0.65
N PRO A 687 15.07 36.32 -0.54
CA PRO A 687 15.85 35.50 -1.45
C PRO A 687 17.25 35.18 -0.90
N PRO A 688 17.92 34.14 -1.40
CA PRO A 688 19.28 33.80 -1.00
C PRO A 688 20.22 35.01 -1.06
N GLY A 689 21.03 35.18 -0.02
CA GLY A 689 21.98 36.31 0.09
C GLY A 689 21.36 37.65 0.50
N TYR A 690 20.06 37.72 0.81
CA TYR A 690 19.38 38.95 1.20
C TYR A 690 20.13 39.72 2.30
N ASP A 691 20.46 39.10 3.44
CA ASP A 691 21.10 39.79 4.58
C ASP A 691 22.52 40.28 4.31
N GLY A 692 23.22 39.67 3.35
CA GLY A 692 24.55 40.12 2.91
C GLY A 692 24.52 41.23 1.86
N SER A 693 23.34 41.55 1.32
CA SER A 693 23.15 42.50 0.23
C SER A 693 22.54 43.82 0.71
N THR A 694 22.99 44.93 0.11
CA THR A 694 22.41 46.27 0.29
C THR A 694 21.34 46.60 -0.75
N GLY A 695 21.06 45.70 -1.69
CA GLY A 695 20.08 45.91 -2.76
C GLY A 695 18.63 45.93 -2.27
N ASN A 696 17.77 46.65 -3.02
CA ASN A 696 16.33 46.65 -2.86
C ASN A 696 15.69 45.67 -3.84
N TYR A 697 14.66 44.94 -3.39
CA TYR A 697 14.02 43.86 -4.15
C TYR A 697 12.56 44.19 -4.50
N PRO A 698 12.04 43.74 -5.66
CA PRO A 698 10.61 43.80 -5.92
C PRO A 698 9.86 42.81 -5.00
N VAL A 699 8.54 42.99 -4.88
CA VAL A 699 7.71 42.25 -3.92
C VAL A 699 6.52 41.59 -4.60
N LEU A 700 6.34 40.29 -4.38
CA LEU A 700 5.10 39.57 -4.66
C LEU A 700 4.30 39.42 -3.35
N TYR A 701 3.07 39.92 -3.34
CA TYR A 701 2.09 39.64 -2.29
C TYR A 701 1.26 38.43 -2.71
N LEU A 702 1.23 37.39 -1.87
CA LEU A 702 0.71 36.07 -2.24
C LEU A 702 -0.36 35.58 -1.26
N LEU A 703 -1.52 35.17 -1.78
CA LEU A 703 -2.73 34.85 -1.00
C LEU A 703 -3.14 33.38 -1.12
N HIS A 704 -3.53 32.80 0.01
CA HIS A 704 -4.06 31.42 0.11
C HIS A 704 -5.55 31.35 -0.23
N GLY A 705 -6.11 30.12 -0.22
CA GLY A 705 -7.53 29.86 -0.50
C GLY A 705 -8.43 29.89 0.73
N GLY A 706 -9.73 29.65 0.54
CA GLY A 706 -10.67 29.55 1.66
C GLY A 706 -10.36 28.35 2.55
N GLY A 707 -10.41 28.53 3.87
CA GLY A 707 -10.10 27.47 4.85
C GLY A 707 -8.59 27.26 5.10
N GLU A 708 -7.75 28.13 4.56
CA GLU A 708 -6.30 28.16 4.76
C GLU A 708 -5.88 29.46 5.46
N ASP A 709 -4.58 29.67 5.64
CA ASP A 709 -4.01 30.90 6.22
C ASP A 709 -2.60 31.21 5.68
N GLN A 710 -1.91 32.20 6.28
CA GLN A 710 -0.59 32.69 5.85
C GLN A 710 0.49 31.61 5.75
N ARG A 711 0.29 30.43 6.35
CA ARG A 711 1.24 29.32 6.34
C ARG A 711 1.20 28.52 5.05
N GLY A 712 0.06 28.50 4.35
CA GLY A 712 -0.23 27.54 3.28
C GLY A 712 0.85 27.53 2.19
N TRP A 713 1.18 28.70 1.65
CA TRP A 713 2.19 28.85 0.60
C TRP A 713 3.60 28.45 1.04
N ALA A 714 3.99 28.73 2.29
CA ALA A 714 5.31 28.37 2.81
C ALA A 714 5.43 26.87 3.13
N MET A 715 4.34 26.24 3.57
CA MET A 715 4.32 24.83 3.97
C MET A 715 3.94 23.94 2.79
N GLN A 716 2.65 23.67 2.59
CA GLN A 716 2.17 22.80 1.52
C GLN A 716 2.31 23.43 0.12
N GLY A 717 2.55 24.73 0.00
CA GLY A 717 2.87 25.41 -1.26
C GLY A 717 4.35 25.42 -1.64
N LYS A 718 5.26 25.08 -0.71
CA LYS A 718 6.72 25.01 -0.94
C LYS A 718 7.33 26.24 -1.65
N THR A 719 6.78 27.43 -1.41
CA THR A 719 7.18 28.67 -2.10
C THR A 719 8.69 28.93 -2.05
N ASN A 720 9.34 28.71 -0.89
CA ASN A 720 10.78 28.93 -0.78
C ASN A 720 11.58 28.01 -1.72
N LEU A 721 11.26 26.71 -1.79
CA LEU A 721 11.99 25.78 -2.65
C LEU A 721 11.79 26.09 -4.13
N ILE A 722 10.57 26.46 -4.53
CA ILE A 722 10.27 26.87 -5.90
C ILE A 722 11.13 28.08 -6.29
N LEU A 723 11.16 29.10 -5.42
CA LEU A 723 11.90 30.33 -5.71
C LEU A 723 13.42 30.15 -5.61
N ASP A 724 13.92 29.37 -4.64
CA ASP A 724 15.35 29.06 -4.51
C ASP A 724 15.87 28.40 -5.80
N ASN A 725 15.15 27.40 -6.30
CA ASN A 725 15.49 26.68 -7.52
C ASN A 725 15.45 27.61 -8.75
N LEU A 726 14.34 28.35 -8.93
CA LEU A 726 14.20 29.29 -10.04
C LEU A 726 15.27 30.40 -10.04
N ILE A 727 15.64 30.92 -8.86
CA ILE A 727 16.69 31.95 -8.74
C ILE A 727 18.05 31.34 -9.05
N ALA A 728 18.36 30.14 -8.55
CA ALA A 728 19.61 29.45 -8.84
C ALA A 728 19.77 29.12 -10.33
N GLU A 729 18.66 28.81 -11.01
CA GLU A 729 18.59 28.53 -12.45
C GLU A 729 18.52 29.82 -13.30
N ASN A 730 18.48 31.01 -12.68
CA ASN A 730 18.31 32.33 -13.31
C ASN A 730 17.00 32.49 -14.11
N GLU A 731 15.97 31.71 -13.78
CA GLU A 731 14.67 31.77 -14.43
C GLU A 731 13.72 32.80 -13.79
N ALA A 732 13.92 33.12 -12.51
CA ALA A 732 13.21 34.18 -11.79
C ALA A 732 14.17 35.25 -11.22
N LYS A 733 13.72 36.50 -11.16
CA LYS A 733 14.46 37.58 -10.48
C LYS A 733 14.42 37.35 -8.96
N PRO A 734 15.52 37.61 -8.23
CA PRO A 734 15.47 37.66 -6.77
C PRO A 734 14.40 38.65 -6.30
N MET A 735 13.45 38.17 -5.49
CA MET A 735 12.29 38.95 -5.04
C MET A 735 11.91 38.57 -3.60
N ILE A 736 11.22 39.47 -2.91
CA ILE A 736 10.57 39.18 -1.63
C ILE A 736 9.16 38.65 -1.91
N ILE A 737 8.72 37.63 -1.16
CA ILE A 737 7.32 37.17 -1.22
C ILE A 737 6.68 37.33 0.15
N ALA A 738 5.63 38.15 0.22
CA ALA A 738 4.83 38.35 1.43
C ALA A 738 3.54 37.51 1.35
N MET A 739 3.49 36.42 2.12
CA MET A 739 2.35 35.51 2.22
C MET A 739 1.43 35.97 3.35
N LEU A 740 0.25 36.46 2.97
CA LEU A 740 -0.68 37.13 3.89
C LEU A 740 -1.80 36.18 4.33
N ASP A 741 -2.33 36.41 5.53
CA ASP A 741 -3.62 35.85 5.93
C ASP A 741 -4.75 36.68 5.29
N GLY A 742 -5.44 36.10 4.31
CA GLY A 742 -6.57 36.71 3.59
C GLY A 742 -7.88 36.69 4.40
N ASN A 743 -7.94 36.04 5.56
CA ASN A 743 -9.13 35.98 6.40
C ASN A 743 -9.30 37.29 7.20
N VAL A 744 -9.88 38.31 6.56
CA VAL A 744 -10.06 39.65 7.14
C VAL A 744 -11.49 39.95 7.61
N SER A 745 -12.42 39.00 7.43
CA SER A 745 -13.83 39.14 7.79
C SER A 745 -14.34 37.87 8.49
N SER A 746 -15.37 38.01 9.33
CA SER A 746 -15.97 36.89 10.06
C SER A 746 -16.97 36.12 9.19
N GLY A 747 -16.91 34.79 9.22
CA GLY A 747 -17.89 33.90 8.55
C GLY A 747 -17.34 33.00 7.43
N GLY A 748 -16.05 33.07 7.13
CA GLY A 748 -15.41 32.24 6.09
C GLY A 748 -16.01 32.44 4.70
N LEU A 749 -15.95 31.41 3.85
CA LEU A 749 -16.54 31.43 2.49
C LEU A 749 -18.06 31.74 2.50
N ALA A 750 -18.80 31.30 3.52
CA ALA A 750 -20.23 31.57 3.63
C ALA A 750 -20.54 33.06 3.90
N GLY A 751 -19.59 33.80 4.47
CA GLY A 751 -19.66 35.25 4.66
C GLY A 751 -18.99 36.07 3.56
N PHE A 752 -18.50 35.43 2.49
CA PHE A 752 -17.74 36.09 1.43
C PHE A 752 -18.64 36.96 0.54
N ASN A 753 -18.42 38.27 0.58
CA ASN A 753 -19.19 39.29 -0.12
C ASN A 753 -18.30 40.51 -0.46
N GLU A 754 -18.87 41.55 -1.07
CA GLU A 754 -18.12 42.75 -1.44
C GLU A 754 -17.46 43.47 -0.23
N ASN A 755 -18.11 43.47 0.95
CA ASN A 755 -17.52 44.07 2.16
C ASN A 755 -16.28 43.30 2.62
N SER A 756 -16.27 41.98 2.45
CA SER A 756 -15.07 41.16 2.75
C SER A 756 -13.91 41.48 1.81
N LEU A 757 -14.20 41.74 0.52
CA LEU A 757 -13.21 42.17 -0.48
C LEU A 757 -12.67 43.57 -0.16
N LYS A 758 -13.55 44.53 0.17
CA LYS A 758 -13.17 45.88 0.61
C LYS A 758 -12.32 45.86 1.88
N ALA A 759 -12.67 45.00 2.85
CA ALA A 759 -11.88 44.83 4.07
C ALA A 759 -10.47 44.32 3.74
N PHE A 760 -10.34 43.40 2.78
CA PHE A 760 -9.05 42.86 2.36
C PHE A 760 -8.21 43.91 1.63
N GLU A 761 -8.82 44.65 0.71
CA GLU A 761 -8.15 45.76 0.02
C GLU A 761 -7.60 46.79 1.02
N ASN A 762 -8.38 47.12 2.06
CA ASN A 762 -7.94 48.01 3.14
C ASN A 762 -6.81 47.41 3.99
N GLU A 763 -6.87 46.11 4.31
CA GLU A 763 -5.78 45.40 4.98
C GLU A 763 -4.47 45.51 4.18
N LEU A 764 -4.55 45.27 2.88
CA LEU A 764 -3.41 45.32 1.97
C LEU A 764 -2.80 46.72 1.93
N LYS A 765 -3.62 47.75 1.68
CA LYS A 765 -3.19 49.15 1.48
C LYS A 765 -2.76 49.84 2.76
N GLN A 766 -3.48 49.63 3.87
CA GLN A 766 -3.29 50.39 5.10
C GLN A 766 -2.38 49.69 6.12
N ALA A 767 -2.10 48.40 5.95
CA ALA A 767 -1.30 47.62 6.90
C ALA A 767 -0.20 46.80 6.24
N ALA A 768 -0.53 45.83 5.37
CA ALA A 768 0.44 44.86 4.89
C ALA A 768 1.54 45.48 4.02
N ILE A 769 1.19 46.29 3.00
CA ILE A 769 2.18 46.97 2.15
C ILE A 769 3.06 47.91 2.96
N PRO A 770 2.51 48.86 3.76
CA PRO A 770 3.33 49.74 4.58
C PRO A 770 4.26 49.00 5.56
N PHE A 771 3.80 47.89 6.13
CA PHE A 771 4.63 47.08 7.02
C PHE A 771 5.85 46.48 6.29
N VAL A 772 5.62 45.87 5.13
CA VAL A 772 6.69 45.26 4.32
C VAL A 772 7.68 46.33 3.87
N GLU A 773 7.20 47.46 3.35
CA GLU A 773 8.06 48.56 2.87
C GLU A 773 8.88 49.22 3.96
N ASN A 774 8.35 49.29 5.19
CA ASN A 774 9.09 49.85 6.31
C ASN A 774 10.10 48.87 6.92
N LYS A 775 9.85 47.55 6.81
CA LYS A 775 10.67 46.52 7.47
C LYS A 775 11.73 45.91 6.55
N TYR A 776 11.47 45.84 5.25
CA TYR A 776 12.32 45.15 4.27
C TYR A 776 12.89 46.12 3.24
N ARG A 777 14.01 45.73 2.62
CA ARG A 777 14.65 46.47 1.52
C ARG A 777 13.90 46.20 0.23
N VAL A 778 12.92 47.03 -0.07
CA VAL A 778 12.04 46.85 -1.22
C VAL A 778 12.12 48.01 -2.19
N LYS A 779 11.89 47.71 -3.46
CA LYS A 779 11.58 48.72 -4.47
C LYS A 779 10.09 49.05 -4.35
N THR A 780 9.75 50.34 -4.43
CA THR A 780 8.37 50.82 -4.45
C THR A 780 7.91 51.05 -5.90
N GLY A 781 6.63 51.39 -6.10
CA GLY A 781 6.04 51.53 -7.43
C GLY A 781 5.31 50.28 -7.92
N ALA A 782 4.43 50.43 -8.92
CA ALA A 782 3.62 49.34 -9.47
C ALA A 782 4.47 48.31 -10.21
N GLU A 783 5.49 48.78 -10.94
CA GLU A 783 6.44 47.99 -11.71
C GLU A 783 7.30 47.06 -10.85
N ASN A 784 7.34 47.29 -9.53
CA ASN A 784 8.06 46.47 -8.57
C ASN A 784 7.13 45.69 -7.63
N ARG A 785 5.83 45.67 -7.91
CA ARG A 785 4.83 45.02 -7.05
C ARG A 785 3.91 44.08 -7.85
N ALA A 786 3.85 42.84 -7.38
CA ALA A 786 2.94 41.83 -7.88
C ALA A 786 1.93 41.43 -6.80
N LEU A 787 0.71 41.04 -7.21
CA LEU A 787 -0.30 40.46 -6.34
C LEU A 787 -0.84 39.18 -6.98
N ALA A 788 -0.83 38.08 -6.23
CA ALA A 788 -1.40 36.83 -6.70
C ALA A 788 -2.12 36.06 -5.60
N GLY A 789 -3.02 35.16 -5.99
CA GLY A 789 -3.70 34.32 -5.03
C GLY A 789 -4.47 33.16 -5.64
N LEU A 790 -4.65 32.11 -4.84
CA LEU A 790 -5.39 30.91 -5.23
C LEU A 790 -6.83 30.95 -4.72
N SER A 791 -7.79 30.46 -5.50
CA SER A 791 -9.19 30.30 -5.10
C SER A 791 -9.81 31.60 -4.56
N MET A 792 -10.18 31.65 -3.28
CA MET A 792 -10.61 32.88 -2.57
C MET A 792 -9.58 34.02 -2.69
N GLY A 793 -8.29 33.72 -2.54
CA GLY A 793 -7.21 34.68 -2.75
C GLY A 793 -7.13 35.20 -4.19
N GLY A 794 -7.57 34.40 -5.17
CA GLY A 794 -7.71 34.83 -6.56
C GLY A 794 -8.84 35.86 -6.74
N LEU A 795 -9.97 35.70 -6.05
CA LEU A 795 -11.04 36.70 -6.02
C LEU A 795 -10.60 37.99 -5.33
N GLN A 796 -9.84 37.87 -4.24
CA GLN A 796 -9.23 39.01 -3.57
C GLN A 796 -8.23 39.75 -4.47
N THR A 797 -7.45 39.01 -5.27
CA THR A 797 -6.53 39.56 -6.27
C THR A 797 -7.29 40.26 -7.39
N LEU A 798 -8.35 39.66 -7.93
CA LEU A 798 -9.21 40.27 -8.93
C LEU A 798 -9.84 41.58 -8.44
N TYR A 799 -10.31 41.62 -7.19
CA TYR A 799 -10.91 42.82 -6.63
C TYR A 799 -9.85 43.91 -6.37
N ALA A 800 -8.88 43.61 -5.50
CA ALA A 800 -7.94 44.60 -5.00
C ALA A 800 -6.90 45.00 -6.06
N GLY A 801 -6.45 44.06 -6.90
CA GLY A 801 -5.47 44.33 -7.94
C GLY A 801 -6.02 45.19 -9.06
N ILE A 802 -7.20 44.84 -9.60
CA ILE A 802 -7.79 45.56 -10.75
C ILE A 802 -8.25 46.96 -10.36
N GLN A 803 -8.74 47.17 -9.15
CA GLN A 803 -9.12 48.51 -8.68
C GLN A 803 -7.91 49.40 -8.35
N ASN A 804 -6.71 48.84 -8.25
CA ASN A 804 -5.50 49.54 -7.85
C ASN A 804 -4.32 49.21 -8.79
N THR A 805 -4.54 49.24 -10.10
CA THR A 805 -3.48 48.98 -11.09
C THR A 805 -2.35 50.01 -11.06
N ASP A 806 -2.57 51.19 -10.45
CA ASP A 806 -1.52 52.15 -10.11
C ASP A 806 -0.57 51.67 -9.00
N MET A 807 -0.93 50.59 -8.28
CA MET A 807 -0.12 49.97 -7.24
C MET A 807 0.48 48.62 -7.67
N PHE A 808 0.01 47.98 -8.74
CA PHE A 808 0.45 46.66 -9.16
C PHE A 808 0.52 46.57 -10.68
N ALA A 809 1.69 46.17 -11.21
CA ALA A 809 1.85 45.88 -12.64
C ALA A 809 1.67 44.39 -12.99
N TYR A 810 1.63 43.50 -11.99
CA TYR A 810 1.55 42.05 -12.18
C TYR A 810 0.44 41.44 -11.33
N LEU A 811 -0.54 40.81 -11.96
CA LEU A 811 -1.64 40.12 -11.27
C LEU A 811 -1.68 38.63 -11.62
N GLY A 812 -1.77 37.76 -10.61
CA GLY A 812 -1.87 36.30 -10.76
C GLY A 812 -3.14 35.72 -10.12
N VAL A 813 -4.03 35.15 -10.91
CA VAL A 813 -5.33 34.62 -10.46
C VAL A 813 -5.35 33.11 -10.67
N PHE A 814 -5.08 32.36 -9.59
CA PHE A 814 -4.93 30.90 -9.66
C PHE A 814 -6.21 30.18 -9.24
N SER A 815 -6.70 29.26 -10.08
CA SER A 815 -7.91 28.45 -9.82
C SER A 815 -9.10 29.28 -9.32
N SER A 816 -9.41 30.39 -9.99
CA SER A 816 -10.44 31.33 -9.52
C SER A 816 -11.23 31.97 -10.66
N GLY A 817 -12.30 32.67 -10.29
CA GLY A 817 -13.16 33.41 -11.18
C GLY A 817 -14.37 33.97 -10.45
N TRP A 818 -14.89 35.10 -10.93
CA TRP A 818 -16.12 35.68 -10.38
C TRP A 818 -17.28 34.70 -10.41
N PHE A 819 -18.02 34.60 -9.32
CA PHE A 819 -19.15 33.68 -9.18
C PHE A 819 -20.23 33.98 -10.22
N ALA A 820 -20.36 33.12 -11.23
CA ALA A 820 -21.26 33.33 -12.37
C ALA A 820 -22.74 33.33 -11.96
N ASN A 821 -23.07 32.74 -10.81
CA ASN A 821 -24.40 32.69 -10.22
C ASN A 821 -24.67 33.81 -9.19
N ASN A 822 -23.76 34.77 -9.01
CA ASN A 822 -23.90 35.88 -8.07
C ASN A 822 -23.61 37.22 -8.78
N ASP A 823 -24.62 37.73 -9.47
CA ASP A 823 -24.52 38.99 -10.22
C ASP A 823 -24.39 40.23 -9.30
N GLU A 824 -24.94 40.17 -8.08
CA GLU A 824 -24.78 41.24 -7.09
C GLU A 824 -23.30 41.46 -6.72
N LEU A 825 -22.53 40.37 -6.61
CA LEU A 825 -21.10 40.44 -6.36
C LEU A 825 -20.30 40.77 -7.63
N SER A 826 -20.60 40.10 -8.74
CA SER A 826 -19.75 40.12 -9.95
C SER A 826 -20.07 41.24 -10.94
N GLY A 827 -21.34 41.63 -11.06
CA GLY A 827 -21.82 42.69 -11.95
C GLY A 827 -21.10 44.02 -11.78
N PRO A 828 -20.98 44.56 -10.54
CA PRO A 828 -20.24 45.80 -10.29
C PRO A 828 -18.77 45.73 -10.72
N GLN A 829 -18.14 44.56 -10.60
CA GLN A 829 -16.72 44.38 -10.97
C GLN A 829 -16.53 44.39 -12.48
N TYR A 830 -17.44 43.74 -13.23
CA TYR A 830 -17.45 43.82 -14.68
C TYR A 830 -17.74 45.23 -15.19
N ALA A 831 -18.65 45.96 -14.54
CA ALA A 831 -18.93 47.36 -14.88
C ALA A 831 -17.67 48.23 -14.72
N PHE A 832 -16.98 48.11 -13.57
CA PHE A 832 -15.72 48.80 -13.32
C PHE A 832 -14.65 48.47 -14.37
N MET A 833 -14.44 47.18 -14.66
CA MET A 833 -13.46 46.74 -15.67
C MET A 833 -13.75 47.30 -17.06
N LYS A 834 -15.03 47.34 -17.45
CA LYS A 834 -15.46 47.89 -18.74
C LYS A 834 -15.19 49.39 -18.84
N GLU A 835 -15.43 50.14 -17.76
CA GLU A 835 -15.17 51.58 -17.71
C GLU A 835 -13.66 51.91 -17.70
N HIS A 836 -12.82 50.98 -17.23
CA HIS A 836 -11.38 51.20 -17.04
C HIS A 836 -10.49 50.30 -17.91
N THR A 837 -11.01 49.73 -18.99
CA THR A 837 -10.30 48.75 -19.83
C THR A 837 -8.94 49.26 -20.35
N GLU A 838 -8.89 50.49 -20.88
CA GLU A 838 -7.64 51.06 -21.40
C GLU A 838 -6.57 51.19 -20.31
N LYS A 839 -6.96 51.66 -19.12
CA LYS A 839 -6.07 51.81 -17.97
C LYS A 839 -5.58 50.45 -17.45
N ILE A 840 -6.46 49.46 -17.36
CA ILE A 840 -6.09 48.11 -16.92
C ILE A 840 -5.04 47.52 -17.87
N ASN A 841 -5.29 47.64 -19.18
CA ASN A 841 -4.38 47.13 -20.21
C ASN A 841 -3.07 47.90 -20.34
N SER A 842 -3.01 49.17 -19.93
CA SER A 842 -1.79 49.98 -19.96
C SER A 842 -0.92 49.77 -18.72
N ASP A 843 -1.54 49.56 -17.58
CA ASP A 843 -0.85 49.53 -16.29
C ASP A 843 -0.34 48.14 -15.92
N LEU A 844 -1.01 47.08 -16.40
CA LEU A 844 -0.60 45.71 -16.17
C LEU A 844 0.37 45.23 -17.25
N ASP A 845 1.59 44.90 -16.83
CA ASP A 845 2.56 44.19 -17.66
C ASP A 845 2.10 42.75 -17.89
N HIS A 846 1.63 42.09 -16.81
CA HIS A 846 1.13 40.72 -16.86
C HIS A 846 -0.17 40.58 -16.05
N PHE A 847 -1.21 40.09 -16.70
CA PHE A 847 -2.43 39.63 -16.04
C PHE A 847 -2.60 38.12 -16.31
N PHE A 848 -2.10 37.31 -15.39
CA PHE A 848 -2.01 35.86 -15.53
C PHE A 848 -3.18 35.16 -14.83
N ILE A 849 -3.90 34.30 -15.56
CA ILE A 849 -5.00 33.50 -15.05
C ILE A 849 -4.64 32.02 -15.25
N SER A 850 -4.82 31.20 -14.21
CA SER A 850 -4.58 29.76 -14.31
C SER A 850 -5.71 28.93 -13.73
N MET A 851 -5.81 27.66 -14.17
CA MET A 851 -6.86 26.74 -13.74
C MET A 851 -6.38 25.28 -13.68
N GLY A 852 -6.93 24.52 -12.73
CA GLY A 852 -6.69 23.09 -12.53
C GLY A 852 -7.32 22.13 -13.55
N GLY A 853 -7.73 22.65 -14.72
CA GLY A 853 -8.55 21.93 -15.70
C GLY A 853 -10.02 21.83 -15.32
N LYS A 854 -10.79 21.04 -16.08
CA LYS A 854 -12.26 20.93 -15.96
C LYS A 854 -12.76 20.44 -14.60
N GLU A 855 -11.93 19.69 -13.88
CA GLU A 855 -12.26 19.15 -12.56
C GLU A 855 -12.01 20.15 -11.43
N ASP A 856 -11.48 21.33 -11.75
CA ASP A 856 -11.41 22.44 -10.82
C ASP A 856 -12.81 23.01 -10.57
N ILE A 857 -13.17 23.15 -9.29
CA ILE A 857 -14.48 23.66 -8.87
C ILE A 857 -14.73 25.10 -9.36
N ALA A 858 -13.68 25.87 -9.65
CA ALA A 858 -13.77 27.23 -10.15
C ALA A 858 -13.79 27.32 -11.69
N TYR A 859 -13.64 26.20 -12.41
CA TYR A 859 -13.48 26.18 -13.86
C TYR A 859 -14.58 26.96 -14.59
N GLN A 860 -15.86 26.68 -14.29
CA GLN A 860 -16.98 27.34 -14.96
C GLN A 860 -17.04 28.85 -14.69
N ASN A 861 -16.76 29.27 -13.45
CA ASN A 861 -16.70 30.69 -13.09
C ASN A 861 -15.60 31.40 -13.89
N CYS A 862 -14.43 30.78 -14.01
CA CYS A 862 -13.31 31.31 -14.78
C CYS A 862 -13.64 31.44 -16.27
N GLN A 863 -14.24 30.40 -16.88
CA GLN A 863 -14.63 30.44 -18.30
C GLN A 863 -15.63 31.57 -18.58
N VAL A 864 -16.62 31.77 -17.71
CA VAL A 864 -17.58 32.89 -17.84
C VAL A 864 -16.89 34.24 -17.70
N MET A 865 -15.99 34.37 -16.73
CA MET A 865 -15.21 35.60 -16.50
C MET A 865 -14.32 35.93 -17.69
N MET A 866 -13.54 34.97 -18.20
CA MET A 866 -12.65 35.15 -19.35
C MET A 866 -13.43 35.54 -20.61
N LYS A 867 -14.58 34.91 -20.86
CA LYS A 867 -15.45 35.31 -21.98
C LYS A 867 -15.88 36.78 -21.86
N LYS A 868 -16.22 37.26 -20.66
CA LYS A 868 -16.55 38.67 -20.43
C LYS A 868 -15.33 39.56 -20.62
N PHE A 869 -14.14 39.12 -20.22
CA PHE A 869 -12.89 39.85 -20.46
C PHE A 869 -12.61 40.00 -21.95
N ASP A 870 -12.82 38.94 -22.74
CA ASP A 870 -12.71 38.97 -24.21
C ASP A 870 -13.72 39.97 -24.82
N GLU A 871 -14.97 39.95 -24.35
CA GLU A 871 -16.03 40.88 -24.79
C GLU A 871 -15.70 42.35 -24.47
N MET A 872 -14.98 42.61 -23.37
CA MET A 872 -14.54 43.96 -22.96
C MET A 872 -13.22 44.38 -23.62
N GLY A 873 -12.42 43.43 -24.11
CA GLY A 873 -11.07 43.69 -24.62
C GLY A 873 -10.01 43.82 -23.53
N ILE A 874 -10.23 43.22 -22.35
CA ILE A 874 -9.21 43.11 -21.29
C ILE A 874 -8.17 42.08 -21.71
N LYS A 875 -6.89 42.45 -21.66
CA LYS A 875 -5.78 41.56 -22.01
C LYS A 875 -5.38 40.71 -20.80
N TYR A 876 -5.20 39.41 -21.02
CA TYR A 876 -4.74 38.47 -20.02
C TYR A 876 -4.02 37.29 -20.69
N GLU A 877 -3.22 36.58 -19.90
CA GLU A 877 -2.61 35.30 -20.24
C GLU A 877 -3.36 34.18 -19.53
N TYR A 878 -3.52 33.04 -20.18
CA TYR A 878 -4.21 31.89 -19.62
C TYR A 878 -3.34 30.64 -19.66
N SER A 879 -3.29 29.92 -18.53
CA SER A 879 -2.62 28.62 -18.40
C SER A 879 -3.56 27.60 -17.79
N GLU A 880 -3.49 26.35 -18.25
CA GLU A 880 -4.24 25.24 -17.67
C GLU A 880 -3.27 24.12 -17.28
N TYR A 881 -3.42 23.60 -16.06
CA TYR A 881 -2.61 22.49 -15.56
C TYR A 881 -3.54 21.44 -14.91
N PRO A 882 -3.47 20.16 -15.32
CA PRO A 882 -4.40 19.16 -14.83
C PRO A 882 -4.16 18.84 -13.35
N GLY A 883 -5.22 18.87 -12.55
CA GLY A 883 -5.12 18.48 -11.13
C GLY A 883 -6.32 18.86 -10.25
N GLY A 884 -7.33 19.51 -10.82
CA GLY A 884 -8.48 20.01 -10.09
C GLY A 884 -8.09 21.14 -9.13
N HIS A 885 -8.88 21.32 -8.06
CA HIS A 885 -8.70 22.41 -7.11
C HIS A 885 -7.70 22.05 -5.99
N THR A 886 -6.42 21.84 -6.34
CA THR A 886 -5.43 21.24 -5.44
C THR A 886 -4.07 21.94 -5.43
N TRP A 887 -3.30 21.76 -4.35
CA TRP A 887 -1.96 22.35 -4.18
C TRP A 887 -0.94 22.05 -5.29
N PRO A 888 -0.92 20.86 -5.91
CA PRO A 888 -0.04 20.59 -7.05
C PRO A 888 -0.23 21.59 -8.21
N VAL A 889 -1.48 21.97 -8.50
CA VAL A 889 -1.79 23.00 -9.50
C VAL A 889 -1.23 24.35 -9.07
N TRP A 890 -1.48 24.77 -7.84
CA TRP A 890 -1.05 26.10 -7.37
C TRP A 890 0.47 26.23 -7.23
N ARG A 891 1.18 25.13 -6.94
CA ARG A 891 2.65 25.08 -7.01
C ARG A 891 3.14 25.32 -8.43
N HIS A 892 2.54 24.63 -9.41
CA HIS A 892 2.88 24.82 -10.82
C HIS A 892 2.58 26.26 -11.27
N ASP A 893 1.45 26.82 -10.85
CA ASP A 893 1.05 28.18 -11.19
C ASP A 893 2.02 29.23 -10.64
N LEU A 894 2.46 29.07 -9.38
CA LEU A 894 3.53 29.92 -8.82
C LEU A 894 4.85 29.75 -9.58
N TYR A 895 5.23 28.52 -9.92
CA TYR A 895 6.44 28.24 -10.69
C TYR A 895 6.42 28.94 -12.06
N LYS A 896 5.29 28.95 -12.76
CA LYS A 896 5.13 29.68 -14.03
C LYS A 896 5.09 31.18 -13.82
N PHE A 897 4.26 31.66 -12.90
CA PHE A 897 4.04 33.09 -12.70
C PHE A 897 5.29 33.80 -12.21
N ALA A 898 6.06 33.22 -11.28
CA ALA A 898 7.29 33.82 -10.76
C ALA A 898 8.35 34.08 -11.84
N GLN A 899 8.33 33.32 -12.94
CA GLN A 899 9.21 33.54 -14.09
C GLN A 899 8.78 34.71 -14.98
N LEU A 900 7.55 35.23 -14.85
CA LEU A 900 7.10 36.40 -15.60
C LEU A 900 7.41 37.71 -14.87
N LEU A 901 7.62 37.65 -13.56
CA LEU A 901 7.69 38.85 -12.73
C LEU A 901 8.99 39.64 -12.91
N PHE A 902 8.82 40.97 -13.01
CA PHE A 902 9.89 41.97 -12.91
C PHE A 902 11.01 41.78 -13.95
N LYS A 903 10.66 41.26 -15.13
CA LYS A 903 11.53 41.19 -16.30
C LYS A 903 11.37 42.47 -17.13
N GLU A 904 12.46 42.89 -17.76
CA GLU A 904 12.50 44.07 -18.65
C GLU A 904 12.05 43.73 -20.07
#